data_AF-H2J6F2-F1
#
_entry.id   AF-H2J6F2-F1
#
_cell.length_a   1.000
_cell.length_b   1.000
_cell.length_c   1.000
_cell.angle_alpha   90.00
_cell.angle_beta   90.00
_cell.angle_gamma   90.00
#
_symmetry.space_group_name_H-M   'P 1'
#
loop_
_entity.id
_entity.type
_entity.pdbx_description
1 polymer ?
#
loop_
_entity_poly.entity_id
_entity_poly.type
_entity_poly.pdbx_seq_one_letter_code
_entity_poly.pdbx_strand_id
1 'polypeptide(L)'
;MKKYIWLIIFSILVVNVFSLNLNEIKTYYVEYIDKYNSHSEDLNWFFTEMKNMGLYKFYKSQMVGSAEYTDRPSYISKHLSSIASQHKFDSLEQEIAFSGFLSYVQNVLAGKDMSEESIRSLPAFYLAMEEYSSYLQDTGFLYIKNTIAYSLGLVKDSPNKTLTKRRMKNRNAELEFPEYYTYEGKPDAFFDKIIEENKDVLNEGILEISKTRLTGEDLEIEIDDLASKVLSFVPETIKNDTKAVIDIFLDNAKIERSNDWIRFAVYAGLIILILLLKKKDLFQWLFLGIVLVESVYIIKYFDFTKDITTAFIYGSFFVVFFAMILITMFFQAFGRNMHWLRRVINVSLLVLILLIVNVPLVKDVKEVRMDENPDFHNSIMQKALLNDVLLFPHAFVNKDIAFIGSQLSAEYSEARNIYTISLKKFLVDSGKKKILDYVNFEDGKASIDILKQGLYYDNKDVYNEIFSNYKKALEEFERNSKIRQKDIDSRLKEYNAHMKNILIYSDDVFANTLKSNIESKMIKTNVLKDYKANLLNVFSEEKAIPIDLKALISDWGTKVMLLLILGFIYFFVNEKIMFKLVGLGIMTVASILAFIKPGTIEVLSEFKYPVLNATMFSVNTTFGILMLLFTALSGLLILNFHKGR
;
A
#
# COMPACT_ATOMS: atom_id res chain seq x y z
N MET A 1 -22.13 -40.35 -34.93
CA MET A 1 -22.69 -38.98 -35.06
C MET A 1 -23.90 -38.72 -34.16
N LYS A 2 -24.97 -39.55 -34.14
CA LYS A 2 -26.15 -39.33 -33.26
C LYS A 2 -25.84 -39.22 -31.76
N LYS A 3 -24.86 -39.98 -31.24
CA LYS A 3 -24.47 -39.95 -29.80
C LYS A 3 -23.80 -38.64 -29.38
N TYR A 4 -22.97 -38.04 -30.26
CA TYR A 4 -22.32 -36.75 -30.02
C TYR A 4 -23.27 -35.56 -30.20
N ILE A 5 -24.24 -35.67 -31.11
CA ILE A 5 -25.28 -34.66 -31.30
C ILE A 5 -26.21 -34.61 -30.08
N TRP A 6 -26.58 -35.76 -29.50
CA TRP A 6 -27.32 -35.78 -28.24
C TRP A 6 -26.49 -35.22 -27.07
N LEU A 7 -25.20 -35.51 -26.98
CA LEU A 7 -24.32 -34.94 -25.94
C LEU A 7 -24.16 -33.41 -26.06
N ILE A 8 -24.09 -32.90 -27.30
CA ILE A 8 -24.03 -31.45 -27.59
C ILE A 8 -25.39 -30.78 -27.33
N ILE A 9 -26.51 -31.42 -27.70
CA ILE A 9 -27.87 -30.92 -27.41
C ILE A 9 -28.16 -30.97 -25.91
N PHE A 10 -27.65 -31.98 -25.18
CA PHE A 10 -27.74 -32.08 -23.72
C PHE A 10 -26.87 -31.01 -23.04
N SER A 11 -25.66 -30.72 -23.55
CA SER A 11 -24.84 -29.59 -23.10
C SER A 11 -25.47 -28.22 -23.41
N ILE A 12 -26.27 -28.09 -24.47
CA ILE A 12 -26.91 -26.81 -24.86
C ILE A 12 -28.23 -26.58 -24.12
N LEU A 13 -28.97 -27.62 -23.73
CA LEU A 13 -30.25 -27.49 -23.01
C LEU A 13 -30.09 -27.14 -21.51
N VAL A 14 -28.92 -27.37 -20.92
CA VAL A 14 -28.62 -27.03 -19.51
C VAL A 14 -28.12 -25.58 -19.32
N VAL A 15 -27.95 -24.80 -20.40
CA VAL A 15 -27.36 -23.45 -20.36
C VAL A 15 -28.29 -22.37 -19.74
N ASN A 16 -29.51 -22.71 -19.30
CA ASN A 16 -30.42 -21.75 -18.64
C ASN A 16 -30.67 -22.04 -17.15
N VAL A 17 -29.78 -22.79 -16.50
CA VAL A 17 -29.77 -22.90 -15.04
C VAL A 17 -28.74 -21.90 -14.52
N PHE A 18 -29.12 -20.62 -14.45
CA PHE A 18 -28.28 -19.63 -13.78
C PHE A 18 -28.53 -19.71 -12.28
N SER A 19 -27.52 -20.06 -11.51
CA SER A 19 -27.49 -19.85 -10.05
C SER A 19 -27.32 -18.37 -9.71
N LEU A 20 -26.63 -17.60 -10.56
CA LEU A 20 -26.50 -16.16 -10.43
C LEU A 20 -27.62 -15.40 -11.15
N ASN A 21 -28.34 -14.55 -10.42
CA ASN A 21 -29.29 -13.64 -11.05
C ASN A 21 -28.57 -12.42 -11.66
N LEU A 22 -28.13 -12.56 -12.92
CA LEU A 22 -27.43 -11.49 -13.66
C LEU A 22 -28.21 -10.16 -13.73
N ASN A 23 -29.55 -10.21 -13.71
CA ASN A 23 -30.38 -9.01 -13.72
C ASN A 23 -30.35 -8.28 -12.38
N GLU A 24 -30.32 -9.01 -11.27
CA GLU A 24 -30.15 -8.43 -9.93
C GLU A 24 -28.76 -7.82 -9.77
N ILE A 25 -27.70 -8.52 -10.20
CA ILE A 25 -26.32 -8.00 -10.18
C ILE A 25 -26.25 -6.67 -10.94
N LYS A 26 -26.81 -6.61 -12.15
CA LYS A 26 -26.87 -5.37 -12.93
C LYS A 26 -27.61 -4.26 -12.20
N THR A 27 -28.76 -4.58 -11.59
CA THR A 27 -29.61 -3.60 -10.89
C THR A 27 -28.86 -3.01 -9.69
N TYR A 28 -28.29 -3.85 -8.83
CA TYR A 28 -27.50 -3.40 -7.68
C TYR A 28 -26.27 -2.61 -8.11
N TYR A 29 -25.55 -3.05 -9.14
CA TYR A 29 -24.37 -2.36 -9.63
C TYR A 29 -24.66 -0.94 -10.11
N VAL A 30 -25.71 -0.77 -10.93
CA VAL A 30 -26.15 0.55 -11.41
C VAL A 30 -26.63 1.42 -10.24
N GLU A 31 -27.38 0.84 -9.30
CA GLU A 31 -27.84 1.54 -8.10
C GLU A 31 -26.66 2.07 -7.26
N TYR A 32 -25.60 1.27 -7.05
CA TYR A 32 -24.41 1.72 -6.33
C TYR A 32 -23.68 2.87 -7.04
N ILE A 33 -23.56 2.80 -8.38
CA ILE A 33 -22.97 3.88 -9.18
C ILE A 33 -23.80 5.16 -9.05
N ASP A 34 -25.13 5.07 -9.17
CA ASP A 34 -26.01 6.22 -9.10
C ASP A 34 -25.99 6.84 -7.69
N LYS A 35 -26.00 6.02 -6.63
CA LYS A 35 -25.84 6.47 -5.24
C LYS A 35 -24.48 7.13 -5.00
N TYR A 36 -23.42 6.63 -5.62
CA TYR A 36 -22.08 7.22 -5.52
C TYR A 36 -22.01 8.58 -6.20
N ASN A 37 -22.51 8.69 -7.44
CA ASN A 37 -22.49 9.94 -8.20
C ASN A 37 -23.39 11.02 -7.56
N SER A 38 -24.53 10.62 -7.01
CA SER A 38 -25.45 11.53 -6.31
C SER A 38 -25.04 11.89 -4.88
N HIS A 39 -23.97 11.28 -4.35
CA HIS A 39 -23.54 11.43 -2.95
C HIS A 39 -24.67 11.10 -1.96
N SER A 40 -25.36 9.98 -2.19
CA SER A 40 -26.49 9.52 -1.37
C SER A 40 -26.07 9.19 0.07
N GLU A 41 -26.96 9.49 1.03
CA GLU A 41 -26.75 9.17 2.46
C GLU A 41 -26.61 7.66 2.72
N ASP A 42 -27.22 6.81 1.88
CA ASP A 42 -27.11 5.35 1.98
C ASP A 42 -25.66 4.84 1.89
N LEU A 43 -24.79 5.58 1.19
CA LEU A 43 -23.36 5.26 1.03
C LEU A 43 -22.46 6.10 1.95
N ASN A 44 -23.01 6.81 2.93
CA ASN A 44 -22.23 7.68 3.82
C ASN A 44 -21.12 6.91 4.59
N TRP A 45 -21.41 5.65 4.96
CA TRP A 45 -20.40 4.76 5.57
C TRP A 45 -19.20 4.54 4.64
N PHE A 46 -19.45 4.34 3.34
CA PHE A 46 -18.42 4.14 2.33
C PHE A 46 -17.64 5.44 2.07
N PHE A 47 -18.32 6.59 1.98
CA PHE A 47 -17.65 7.88 1.85
C PHE A 47 -16.77 8.23 3.05
N THR A 48 -17.20 7.87 4.26
CA THR A 48 -16.42 8.03 5.49
C THR A 48 -15.15 7.18 5.43
N GLU A 49 -15.26 5.91 5.03
CA GLU A 49 -14.09 5.03 4.88
C GLU A 49 -13.17 5.47 3.73
N MET A 50 -13.71 6.03 2.64
CA MET A 50 -12.94 6.64 1.56
C MET A 50 -12.13 7.85 2.05
N LYS A 51 -12.75 8.73 2.85
CA LYS A 51 -12.04 9.83 3.51
C LYS A 51 -10.95 9.30 4.44
N ASN A 52 -11.25 8.30 5.26
CA ASN A 52 -10.29 7.66 6.16
C ASN A 52 -9.13 7.00 5.41
N MET A 53 -9.36 6.46 4.20
CA MET A 53 -8.31 5.93 3.34
C MET A 53 -7.36 7.04 2.85
N GLY A 54 -7.92 8.19 2.45
CA GLY A 54 -7.14 9.38 2.11
C GLY A 54 -6.29 9.88 3.29
N LEU A 55 -6.90 9.94 4.49
CA LEU A 55 -6.22 10.33 5.74
C LEU A 55 -5.11 9.36 6.12
N TYR A 56 -5.36 8.05 6.07
CA TYR A 56 -4.33 7.03 6.32
C TYR A 56 -3.13 7.21 5.41
N LYS A 57 -3.37 7.42 4.11
CA LYS A 57 -2.29 7.53 3.15
C LYS A 57 -1.51 8.84 3.32
N PHE A 58 -2.20 9.92 3.65
CA PHE A 58 -1.58 11.18 4.06
C PHE A 58 -0.70 10.98 5.30
N TYR A 59 -1.23 10.42 6.40
CA TYR A 59 -0.47 10.16 7.62
C TYR A 59 0.72 9.24 7.39
N LYS A 60 0.54 8.13 6.67
CA LYS A 60 1.63 7.22 6.31
C LYS A 60 2.76 7.96 5.58
N SER A 61 2.41 8.72 4.55
CA SER A 61 3.36 9.51 3.76
C SER A 61 4.14 10.51 4.62
N GLN A 62 3.47 11.19 5.55
CA GLN A 62 4.13 12.15 6.45
C GLN A 62 4.94 11.49 7.57
N MET A 63 4.44 10.40 8.17
CA MET A 63 5.03 9.76 9.36
C MET A 63 6.22 8.85 9.02
N VAL A 64 6.09 8.03 7.97
CA VAL A 64 7.09 7.00 7.60
C VAL A 64 7.56 7.10 6.15
N GLY A 65 6.90 7.92 5.32
CA GLY A 65 7.23 8.10 3.92
C GLY A 65 6.31 7.32 2.96
N SER A 66 6.44 7.61 1.67
CA SER A 66 5.64 7.02 0.59
C SER A 66 6.18 5.67 0.10
N ALA A 67 7.43 5.33 0.40
CA ALA A 67 8.04 4.08 -0.02
C ALA A 67 7.47 2.91 0.81
N GLU A 68 6.78 2.00 0.14
CA GLU A 68 6.32 0.76 0.76
C GLU A 68 7.50 -0.22 0.79
N TYR A 69 8.19 -0.30 1.93
CA TYR A 69 9.31 -1.24 2.16
C TYR A 69 8.82 -2.68 2.41
N THR A 70 7.78 -3.09 1.69
CA THR A 70 7.13 -4.40 1.79
C THR A 70 7.26 -5.11 0.45
N ASP A 71 7.50 -6.42 0.46
CA ASP A 71 7.40 -7.30 -0.72
C ASP A 71 5.97 -7.35 -1.34
N ARG A 72 5.00 -6.62 -0.77
CA ARG A 72 3.61 -6.54 -1.23
C ARG A 72 3.12 -5.09 -1.16
N PRO A 73 3.13 -4.34 -2.28
CA PRO A 73 2.58 -2.99 -2.31
C PRO A 73 1.11 -3.00 -1.86
N SER A 74 0.72 -2.06 -1.00
CA SER A 74 -0.67 -1.82 -0.62
C SER A 74 -1.36 -1.01 -1.71
N TYR A 75 -1.86 -1.72 -2.72
CA TYR A 75 -2.67 -1.12 -3.76
C TYR A 75 -4.03 -0.68 -3.22
N ILE A 76 -4.61 0.35 -3.84
CA ILE A 76 -5.94 0.83 -3.48
C ILE A 76 -7.01 -0.27 -3.53
N SER A 77 -6.87 -1.22 -4.47
CA SER A 77 -7.72 -2.40 -4.60
C SER A 77 -7.81 -3.20 -3.30
N LYS A 78 -6.70 -3.34 -2.57
CA LYS A 78 -6.63 -4.03 -1.29
C LYS A 78 -7.37 -3.27 -0.20
N HIS A 79 -7.21 -1.95 -0.14
CA HIS A 79 -7.91 -1.10 0.83
C HIS A 79 -9.41 -1.07 0.58
N LEU A 80 -9.84 -0.92 -0.68
CA LEU A 80 -11.25 -1.02 -1.08
C LEU A 80 -11.84 -2.39 -0.73
N SER A 81 -11.10 -3.48 -1.00
CA SER A 81 -11.55 -4.83 -0.62
C SER A 81 -11.64 -5.03 0.89
N SER A 82 -10.77 -4.36 1.65
CA SER A 82 -10.82 -4.40 3.13
C SER A 82 -12.00 -3.60 3.69
N ILE A 83 -12.49 -2.59 2.96
CA ILE A 83 -13.73 -1.88 3.29
C ILE A 83 -14.94 -2.79 3.02
N ALA A 84 -14.97 -3.47 1.87
CA ALA A 84 -16.05 -4.41 1.54
C ALA A 84 -16.19 -5.53 2.58
N SER A 85 -15.09 -6.11 3.05
CA SER A 85 -15.13 -7.25 3.97
C SER A 85 -15.71 -6.92 5.36
N GLN A 86 -15.88 -5.65 5.70
CA GLN A 86 -16.56 -5.23 6.93
C GLN A 86 -18.08 -5.08 6.75
N HIS A 87 -18.53 -4.97 5.51
CA HIS A 87 -19.95 -4.88 5.18
C HIS A 87 -20.53 -6.28 5.04
N LYS A 88 -21.72 -6.50 5.62
CA LYS A 88 -22.46 -7.74 5.44
C LYS A 88 -23.45 -7.54 4.30
N PHE A 89 -23.34 -8.35 3.26
CA PHE A 89 -24.28 -8.36 2.14
C PHE A 89 -25.41 -9.36 2.41
N ASP A 90 -26.60 -9.06 1.90
CA ASP A 90 -27.77 -9.91 2.07
C ASP A 90 -27.78 -11.08 1.06
N SER A 91 -27.10 -10.92 -0.08
CA SER A 91 -26.94 -11.95 -1.09
C SER A 91 -25.59 -11.90 -1.80
N LEU A 92 -25.21 -13.03 -2.43
CA LEU A 92 -24.00 -13.14 -3.23
C LEU A 92 -24.04 -12.22 -4.47
N GLU A 93 -25.21 -12.01 -5.06
CA GLU A 93 -25.41 -11.06 -6.16
C GLU A 93 -25.10 -9.63 -5.74
N GLN A 94 -25.49 -9.24 -4.53
CA GLN A 94 -25.21 -7.93 -3.98
C GLN A 94 -23.72 -7.75 -3.71
N GLU A 95 -23.03 -8.77 -3.21
CA GLU A 95 -21.59 -8.77 -2.98
C GLU A 95 -20.80 -8.69 -4.30
N ILE A 96 -21.17 -9.50 -5.30
CA ILE A 96 -20.59 -9.45 -6.64
C ILE A 96 -20.81 -8.06 -7.26
N ALA A 97 -22.02 -7.52 -7.21
CA ALA A 97 -22.31 -6.17 -7.69
C ALA A 97 -21.50 -5.09 -6.98
N PHE A 98 -21.34 -5.20 -5.65
CA PHE A 98 -20.54 -4.27 -4.87
C PHE A 98 -19.06 -4.35 -5.23
N SER A 99 -18.52 -5.54 -5.50
CA SER A 99 -17.14 -5.69 -5.97
C SER A 99 -16.94 -5.05 -7.36
N GLY A 100 -17.92 -5.15 -8.26
CA GLY A 100 -17.95 -4.40 -9.52
C GLY A 100 -17.92 -2.89 -9.28
N PHE A 101 -18.74 -2.41 -8.34
CA PHE A 101 -18.76 -1.01 -7.91
C PHE A 101 -17.41 -0.54 -7.36
N LEU A 102 -16.73 -1.35 -6.54
CA LEU A 102 -15.39 -1.02 -6.06
C LEU A 102 -14.37 -0.92 -7.20
N SER A 103 -14.47 -1.79 -8.21
CA SER A 103 -13.63 -1.69 -9.41
C SER A 103 -13.94 -0.43 -10.20
N TYR A 104 -15.21 -0.01 -10.27
CA TYR A 104 -15.59 1.29 -10.84
C TYR A 104 -14.93 2.44 -10.06
N VAL A 105 -15.07 2.48 -8.74
CA VAL A 105 -14.46 3.52 -7.88
C VAL A 105 -12.94 3.57 -8.02
N GLN A 106 -12.26 2.41 -8.04
CA GLN A 106 -10.83 2.33 -8.28
C GLN A 106 -10.40 3.01 -9.59
N ASN A 107 -11.17 2.80 -10.66
CA ASN A 107 -10.88 3.37 -11.98
C ASN A 107 -11.20 4.87 -12.03
N VAL A 108 -12.28 5.32 -11.37
CA VAL A 108 -12.58 6.75 -11.18
C VAL A 108 -11.45 7.47 -10.45
N LEU A 109 -10.95 6.90 -9.34
CA LEU A 109 -9.82 7.47 -8.60
C LEU A 109 -8.52 7.46 -9.41
N ALA A 110 -8.35 6.48 -10.29
CA ALA A 110 -7.19 6.39 -11.16
C ALA A 110 -7.28 7.24 -12.44
N GLY A 111 -8.45 7.84 -12.73
CA GLY A 111 -8.71 8.57 -13.97
C GLY A 111 -8.61 7.68 -15.22
N LYS A 112 -8.96 6.39 -15.12
CA LYS A 112 -8.80 5.41 -16.21
C LYS A 112 -10.12 4.73 -16.56
N ASP A 113 -10.21 4.26 -17.80
CA ASP A 113 -11.30 3.40 -18.23
C ASP A 113 -11.21 2.03 -17.55
N MET A 114 -12.37 1.48 -17.21
CA MET A 114 -12.49 0.16 -16.62
C MET A 114 -12.10 -0.92 -17.63
N SER A 115 -11.30 -1.90 -17.20
CA SER A 115 -10.87 -3.02 -18.02
C SER A 115 -11.15 -4.35 -17.33
N GLU A 116 -11.24 -5.43 -18.11
CA GLU A 116 -11.39 -6.80 -17.59
C GLU A 116 -10.29 -7.14 -16.57
N GLU A 117 -9.05 -6.73 -16.83
CA GLU A 117 -7.93 -6.94 -15.90
C GLU A 117 -8.14 -6.17 -14.59
N SER A 118 -8.65 -4.93 -14.64
CA SER A 118 -8.90 -4.15 -13.42
C SER A 118 -9.97 -4.77 -12.52
N ILE A 119 -10.98 -5.42 -13.12
CA ILE A 119 -12.04 -6.13 -12.40
C ILE A 119 -11.49 -7.41 -11.80
N ARG A 120 -10.82 -8.24 -12.61
CA ARG A 120 -10.28 -9.54 -12.17
C ARG A 120 -9.18 -9.42 -11.12
N SER A 121 -8.40 -8.36 -11.16
CA SER A 121 -7.32 -8.11 -10.19
C SER A 121 -7.81 -7.53 -8.86
N LEU A 122 -9.10 -7.19 -8.74
CA LEU A 122 -9.69 -6.72 -7.49
C LEU A 122 -9.89 -7.91 -6.53
N PRO A 123 -9.27 -7.90 -5.33
CA PRO A 123 -9.40 -9.01 -4.38
C PRO A 123 -10.85 -9.31 -3.97
N ALA A 124 -11.69 -8.29 -3.76
CA ALA A 124 -13.10 -8.49 -3.45
C ALA A 124 -13.87 -9.24 -4.54
N PHE A 125 -13.61 -8.94 -5.82
CA PHE A 125 -14.24 -9.64 -6.93
C PHE A 125 -13.78 -11.10 -7.00
N TYR A 126 -12.47 -11.33 -6.83
CA TYR A 126 -11.92 -12.69 -6.79
C TYR A 126 -12.56 -13.52 -5.68
N LEU A 127 -12.66 -12.99 -4.46
CA LEU A 127 -13.25 -13.69 -3.32
C LEU A 127 -14.75 -13.98 -3.53
N ALA A 128 -15.52 -13.01 -4.04
CA ALA A 128 -16.94 -13.22 -4.33
C ALA A 128 -17.16 -14.30 -5.41
N MET A 129 -16.31 -14.33 -6.45
CA MET A 129 -16.38 -15.37 -7.49
C MET A 129 -15.84 -16.72 -7.00
N GLU A 130 -14.89 -16.74 -6.06
CA GLU A 130 -14.42 -17.95 -5.39
C GLU A 130 -15.50 -18.55 -4.49
N GLU A 131 -16.23 -17.73 -3.74
CA GLU A 131 -17.39 -18.16 -2.96
C GLU A 131 -18.49 -18.72 -3.86
N TYR A 132 -18.79 -18.04 -4.97
CA TYR A 132 -19.69 -18.56 -6.00
C TYR A 132 -19.25 -19.93 -6.56
N SER A 133 -17.96 -20.05 -6.91
CA SER A 133 -17.39 -21.29 -7.43
C SER A 133 -17.48 -22.42 -6.42
N SER A 134 -17.13 -22.14 -5.16
CA SER A 134 -17.17 -23.11 -4.06
C SER A 134 -18.60 -23.54 -3.75
N TYR A 135 -19.55 -22.61 -3.81
CA TYR A 135 -20.97 -22.92 -3.68
C TYR A 135 -21.42 -23.92 -4.76
N LEU A 136 -21.13 -23.64 -6.03
CA LEU A 136 -21.54 -24.53 -7.12
C LEU A 136 -20.82 -25.88 -7.12
N GLN A 137 -19.53 -25.89 -6.83
CA GLN A 137 -18.70 -27.09 -6.87
C GLN A 137 -18.91 -27.94 -5.63
N ASP A 138 -18.62 -27.42 -4.45
CA ASP A 138 -18.57 -28.22 -3.22
C ASP A 138 -19.98 -28.51 -2.69
N THR A 139 -20.83 -27.48 -2.61
CA THR A 139 -22.20 -27.65 -2.11
C THR A 139 -23.03 -28.46 -3.11
N GLY A 140 -22.89 -28.17 -4.41
CA GLY A 140 -23.57 -28.93 -5.46
C GLY A 140 -23.16 -30.39 -5.50
N PHE A 141 -21.86 -30.68 -5.40
CA PHE A 141 -21.35 -32.04 -5.39
C PHE A 141 -21.85 -32.82 -4.18
N LEU A 142 -21.81 -32.23 -2.98
CA LEU A 142 -22.35 -32.84 -1.76
C LEU A 142 -23.87 -33.07 -1.85
N TYR A 143 -24.63 -32.12 -2.38
CA TYR A 143 -26.09 -32.20 -2.52
C TYR A 143 -26.50 -33.37 -3.43
N ILE A 144 -25.83 -33.51 -4.57
CA ILE A 144 -26.10 -34.59 -5.53
C ILE A 144 -25.64 -35.94 -4.98
N LYS A 145 -24.44 -36.02 -4.38
CA LYS A 145 -23.95 -37.22 -3.69
C LYS A 145 -24.94 -37.72 -2.64
N ASN A 146 -25.42 -36.81 -1.79
CA ASN A 146 -26.40 -37.12 -0.76
C ASN A 146 -27.70 -37.67 -1.35
N THR A 147 -28.20 -37.07 -2.44
CA THR A 147 -29.40 -37.53 -3.14
C THR A 147 -29.22 -38.94 -3.74
N ILE A 148 -28.05 -39.22 -4.33
CA ILE A 148 -27.69 -40.54 -4.87
C ILE A 148 -27.61 -41.56 -3.72
N ALA A 149 -26.88 -41.24 -2.66
CA ALA A 149 -26.67 -42.13 -1.51
C ALA A 149 -27.98 -42.43 -0.76
N TYR A 150 -28.87 -41.45 -0.63
CA TYR A 150 -30.23 -41.65 -0.12
C TYR A 150 -31.07 -42.57 -1.00
N SER A 151 -30.94 -42.44 -2.33
CA SER A 151 -31.65 -43.31 -3.29
C SER A 151 -31.16 -44.76 -3.26
N LEU A 152 -29.89 -44.98 -2.92
CA LEU A 152 -29.30 -46.31 -2.68
C LEU A 152 -29.61 -46.87 -1.27
N GLY A 153 -30.16 -46.04 -0.38
CA GLY A 153 -30.48 -46.40 1.00
C GLY A 153 -29.29 -46.37 1.96
N LEU A 154 -28.23 -45.65 1.61
CA LEU A 154 -26.98 -45.53 2.40
C LEU A 154 -27.04 -44.38 3.43
N VAL A 155 -27.88 -43.38 3.17
CA VAL A 155 -28.09 -42.22 4.06
C VAL A 155 -29.57 -42.12 4.44
N LYS A 156 -29.85 -41.65 5.66
CA LYS A 156 -31.20 -41.64 6.25
C LYS A 156 -32.14 -40.61 5.64
N ASP A 157 -31.63 -39.45 5.27
CA ASP A 157 -32.41 -38.34 4.73
C ASP A 157 -31.67 -37.65 3.58
N SER A 158 -32.44 -36.98 2.73
CA SER A 158 -31.95 -36.15 1.63
C SER A 158 -32.89 -34.98 1.41
N PRO A 159 -32.38 -33.78 1.13
CA PRO A 159 -33.20 -32.61 0.81
C PRO A 159 -34.05 -32.86 -0.44
N ASN A 160 -33.52 -33.60 -1.41
CA ASN A 160 -34.24 -34.02 -2.62
C ASN A 160 -34.61 -35.51 -2.57
N LYS A 161 -35.87 -35.84 -2.83
CA LYS A 161 -36.40 -37.22 -2.78
C LYS A 161 -37.05 -37.66 -4.11
N THR A 162 -36.77 -36.97 -5.21
CA THR A 162 -37.43 -37.20 -6.50
C THR A 162 -36.86 -38.39 -7.29
N LEU A 163 -35.65 -38.83 -6.95
CA LEU A 163 -34.99 -39.99 -7.57
C LEU A 163 -35.57 -41.33 -7.09
N THR A 164 -35.45 -42.37 -7.93
CA THR A 164 -36.03 -43.68 -7.66
C THR A 164 -35.18 -44.45 -6.65
N LYS A 165 -35.77 -44.82 -5.51
CA LYS A 165 -35.08 -45.68 -4.54
C LYS A 165 -34.79 -47.06 -5.11
N ARG A 166 -33.54 -47.50 -5.00
CA ARG A 166 -33.08 -48.84 -5.42
C ARG A 166 -32.34 -49.49 -4.26
N ARG A 167 -32.68 -50.75 -3.98
CA ARG A 167 -31.98 -51.52 -2.96
C ARG A 167 -30.71 -52.11 -3.54
N MET A 168 -29.58 -51.88 -2.87
CA MET A 168 -28.30 -52.50 -3.20
C MET A 168 -28.39 -54.04 -3.21
N LYS A 169 -27.72 -54.68 -4.18
CA LYS A 169 -27.57 -56.14 -4.26
C LYS A 169 -26.75 -56.68 -3.08
N ASN A 170 -25.75 -55.94 -2.63
CA ASN A 170 -25.08 -56.18 -1.35
C ASN A 170 -25.94 -55.60 -0.21
N ARG A 171 -26.40 -56.44 0.70
CA ARG A 171 -27.24 -56.01 1.84
C ARG A 171 -26.45 -55.36 2.98
N ASN A 172 -25.12 -55.53 2.98
CA ASN A 172 -24.20 -54.97 3.96
C ASN A 172 -23.37 -53.84 3.32
N ALA A 173 -23.88 -53.19 2.27
CA ALA A 173 -23.20 -52.06 1.66
C ALA A 173 -23.24 -50.87 2.62
N GLU A 174 -22.07 -50.37 2.99
CA GLU A 174 -21.89 -49.22 3.86
C GLU A 174 -20.87 -48.27 3.24
N LEU A 175 -21.02 -46.97 3.53
CA LEU A 175 -20.04 -45.95 3.21
C LEU A 175 -18.93 -46.02 4.27
N GLU A 176 -17.68 -45.84 3.84
CA GLU A 176 -16.52 -45.78 4.74
C GLU A 176 -16.50 -44.45 5.50
N PHE A 177 -16.83 -43.36 4.81
CA PHE A 177 -16.89 -42.00 5.35
C PHE A 177 -18.26 -41.36 5.09
N PRO A 178 -19.32 -41.77 5.82
CA PRO A 178 -20.69 -41.30 5.59
C PRO A 178 -20.88 -39.78 5.80
N GLU A 179 -19.98 -39.14 6.53
CA GLU A 179 -19.95 -37.69 6.75
C GLU A 179 -19.82 -36.89 5.44
N TYR A 180 -19.08 -37.37 4.44
CA TYR A 180 -18.93 -36.69 3.14
C TYR A 180 -20.11 -36.90 2.18
N TYR A 181 -21.13 -37.63 2.61
CA TYR A 181 -22.34 -37.92 1.83
C TYR A 181 -23.61 -37.44 2.55
N THR A 182 -23.46 -36.78 3.70
CA THR A 182 -24.57 -36.25 4.49
C THR A 182 -24.68 -34.75 4.27
N TYR A 183 -25.80 -34.29 3.71
CA TYR A 183 -26.08 -32.87 3.53
C TYR A 183 -27.05 -32.38 4.62
N GLU A 184 -26.59 -31.47 5.47
CA GLU A 184 -27.38 -30.92 6.60
C GLU A 184 -28.08 -29.59 6.26
N GLY A 185 -27.95 -29.10 5.03
CA GLY A 185 -28.57 -27.85 4.58
C GLY A 185 -30.06 -27.98 4.23
N LYS A 186 -30.67 -26.84 3.86
CA LYS A 186 -32.06 -26.81 3.37
C LYS A 186 -32.13 -27.25 1.90
N PRO A 187 -33.29 -27.72 1.41
CA PRO A 187 -33.48 -27.96 -0.01
C PRO A 187 -33.18 -26.72 -0.84
N ASP A 188 -32.47 -26.94 -1.94
CA ASP A 188 -32.04 -25.89 -2.86
C ASP A 188 -32.67 -26.12 -4.24
N ALA A 189 -33.45 -25.12 -4.69
CA ALA A 189 -34.22 -25.21 -5.92
C ALA A 189 -33.34 -25.31 -7.19
N PHE A 190 -32.12 -24.77 -7.15
CA PHE A 190 -31.18 -24.82 -8.26
C PHE A 190 -30.62 -26.24 -8.40
N PHE A 191 -30.14 -26.85 -7.33
CA PHE A 191 -29.66 -28.24 -7.37
C PHE A 191 -30.79 -29.24 -7.61
N ASP A 192 -31.99 -28.98 -7.11
CA ASP A 192 -33.18 -29.78 -7.40
C ASP A 192 -33.52 -29.79 -8.89
N LYS A 193 -33.38 -28.64 -9.57
CA LYS A 193 -33.60 -28.51 -11.00
C LYS A 193 -32.54 -29.30 -11.79
N ILE A 194 -31.27 -29.24 -11.37
CA ILE A 194 -30.19 -30.04 -11.99
C ILE A 194 -30.50 -31.54 -11.87
N ILE A 195 -30.95 -32.01 -10.71
CA ILE A 195 -31.33 -33.40 -10.47
C ILE A 195 -32.51 -33.79 -11.38
N GLU A 196 -33.53 -32.94 -11.52
CA GLU A 196 -34.69 -33.22 -12.36
C GLU A 196 -34.34 -33.26 -13.85
N GLU A 197 -33.49 -32.35 -14.34
CA GLU A 197 -33.03 -32.33 -15.74
C GLU A 197 -32.14 -33.54 -16.07
N ASN A 198 -31.40 -34.07 -15.09
CA ASN A 198 -30.49 -35.21 -15.23
C ASN A 198 -31.07 -36.53 -14.67
N LYS A 199 -32.37 -36.56 -14.41
CA LYS A 199 -33.04 -37.64 -13.67
C LYS A 199 -32.87 -39.01 -14.31
N ASP A 200 -32.91 -39.09 -15.63
CA ASP A 200 -32.73 -40.36 -16.35
C ASP A 200 -31.30 -40.90 -16.17
N VAL A 201 -30.30 -40.04 -16.34
CA VAL A 201 -28.87 -40.39 -16.15
C VAL A 201 -28.61 -40.81 -14.71
N LEU A 202 -29.16 -40.09 -13.74
CA LEU A 202 -29.03 -40.41 -12.32
C LEU A 202 -29.71 -41.73 -11.97
N ASN A 203 -30.94 -41.97 -12.44
CA ASN A 203 -31.66 -43.22 -12.17
C ASN A 203 -31.00 -44.44 -12.83
N GLU A 204 -30.46 -44.29 -14.05
CA GLU A 204 -29.68 -45.33 -14.72
C GLU A 204 -28.39 -45.64 -13.96
N GLY A 205 -27.63 -44.61 -13.58
CA GLY A 205 -26.41 -44.77 -12.78
C GLY A 205 -26.67 -45.41 -11.41
N ILE A 206 -27.70 -44.95 -10.68
CA ILE A 206 -28.15 -45.57 -9.41
C ILE A 206 -28.53 -47.04 -9.64
N LEU A 207 -29.20 -47.37 -10.74
CA LEU A 207 -29.53 -48.76 -11.07
C LEU A 207 -28.28 -49.60 -11.34
N GLU A 208 -27.29 -49.07 -12.05
CA GLU A 208 -26.01 -49.74 -12.30
C GLU A 208 -25.25 -49.99 -10.99
N ILE A 209 -25.06 -48.95 -10.17
CA ILE A 209 -24.42 -49.03 -8.86
C ILE A 209 -25.14 -50.05 -7.97
N SER A 210 -26.48 -50.04 -7.94
CA SER A 210 -27.28 -50.96 -7.12
C SER A 210 -27.11 -52.44 -7.48
N LYS A 211 -26.71 -52.76 -8.71
CA LYS A 211 -26.47 -54.14 -9.17
C LYS A 211 -25.07 -54.66 -8.82
N THR A 212 -24.16 -53.77 -8.41
CA THR A 212 -22.80 -54.13 -7.99
C THR A 212 -22.79 -54.76 -6.60
N ARG A 213 -21.62 -55.25 -6.15
CA ARG A 213 -21.40 -55.73 -4.77
C ARG A 213 -20.41 -54.85 -4.00
N LEU A 214 -20.19 -53.61 -4.46
CA LEU A 214 -19.23 -52.68 -3.89
C LEU A 214 -19.66 -52.21 -2.49
N THR A 215 -18.69 -51.81 -1.67
CA THR A 215 -18.84 -51.28 -0.31
C THR A 215 -17.58 -50.49 0.06
N GLY A 216 -17.67 -49.57 1.02
CA GLY A 216 -16.54 -48.72 1.42
C GLY A 216 -16.09 -47.78 0.30
N GLU A 217 -14.78 -47.51 0.22
CA GLU A 217 -14.16 -46.61 -0.78
C GLU A 217 -14.59 -46.90 -2.24
N ASP A 218 -14.66 -48.17 -2.66
CA ASP A 218 -15.06 -48.49 -4.06
C ASP A 218 -16.49 -48.06 -4.39
N LEU A 219 -17.40 -48.06 -3.41
CA LEU A 219 -18.77 -47.60 -3.58
C LEU A 219 -18.84 -46.07 -3.61
N GLU A 220 -18.01 -45.43 -2.79
CA GLU A 220 -17.86 -43.98 -2.73
C GLU A 220 -17.36 -43.41 -4.07
N ILE A 221 -16.37 -44.05 -4.70
CA ILE A 221 -15.85 -43.67 -6.03
C ILE A 221 -16.97 -43.69 -7.09
N GLU A 222 -17.81 -44.73 -7.12
CA GLU A 222 -18.88 -44.82 -8.11
C GLU A 222 -19.98 -43.76 -7.90
N ILE A 223 -20.27 -43.41 -6.63
CA ILE A 223 -21.20 -42.32 -6.31
C ILE A 223 -20.61 -40.98 -6.75
N ASP A 224 -19.31 -40.78 -6.51
CA ASP A 224 -18.57 -39.57 -6.86
C ASP A 224 -18.47 -39.38 -8.38
N ASP A 225 -18.20 -40.45 -9.12
CA ASP A 225 -18.14 -40.44 -10.57
C ASP A 225 -19.51 -40.10 -11.18
N LEU A 226 -20.60 -40.65 -10.62
CA LEU A 226 -21.95 -40.34 -11.06
C LEU A 226 -22.33 -38.89 -10.78
N ALA A 227 -21.99 -38.38 -9.58
CA ALA A 227 -22.21 -36.98 -9.23
C ALA A 227 -21.39 -36.03 -10.12
N SER A 228 -20.12 -36.36 -10.39
CA SER A 228 -19.21 -35.58 -11.23
C SER A 228 -19.70 -35.51 -12.67
N LYS A 229 -20.26 -36.60 -13.19
CA LYS A 229 -20.84 -36.66 -14.53
C LYS A 229 -22.00 -35.68 -14.72
N VAL A 230 -22.83 -35.51 -13.70
CA VAL A 230 -23.94 -34.55 -13.73
C VAL A 230 -23.44 -33.11 -13.57
N LEU A 231 -22.37 -32.89 -12.81
CA LEU A 231 -21.80 -31.56 -12.59
C LEU A 231 -20.67 -31.17 -13.56
N SER A 232 -20.40 -31.98 -14.60
CA SER A 232 -19.29 -31.70 -15.52
C SER A 232 -19.42 -30.38 -16.30
N PHE A 233 -20.62 -29.80 -16.33
CA PHE A 233 -20.88 -28.50 -16.96
C PHE A 233 -20.51 -27.30 -16.06
N VAL A 234 -20.41 -27.49 -14.75
CA VAL A 234 -20.22 -26.42 -13.75
C VAL A 234 -18.99 -25.56 -14.03
N PRO A 235 -17.80 -26.10 -14.39
CA PRO A 235 -16.64 -25.26 -14.68
C PRO A 235 -16.86 -24.29 -15.85
N GLU A 236 -17.55 -24.72 -16.91
CA GLU A 236 -17.83 -23.85 -18.07
C GLU A 236 -18.94 -22.83 -17.73
N THR A 237 -19.92 -23.20 -16.89
CA THR A 237 -20.91 -22.26 -16.35
C THR A 237 -20.25 -21.15 -15.54
N ILE A 238 -19.38 -21.49 -14.56
CA ILE A 238 -18.66 -20.50 -13.75
C ILE A 238 -17.89 -19.53 -14.65
N LYS A 239 -17.19 -20.04 -15.65
CA LYS A 239 -16.43 -19.23 -16.61
C LYS A 239 -17.32 -18.30 -17.43
N ASN A 240 -18.45 -18.80 -17.94
CA ASN A 240 -19.39 -18.00 -18.71
C ASN A 240 -20.08 -16.93 -17.86
N ASP A 241 -20.47 -17.26 -16.62
CA ASP A 241 -21.07 -16.31 -15.68
C ASP A 241 -20.07 -15.24 -15.27
N THR A 242 -18.83 -15.63 -14.95
CA THR A 242 -17.75 -14.67 -14.66
C THR A 242 -17.59 -13.68 -15.80
N LYS A 243 -17.60 -14.16 -17.05
CA LYS A 243 -17.50 -13.30 -18.22
C LYS A 243 -18.73 -12.40 -18.37
N ALA A 244 -19.94 -12.94 -18.21
CA ALA A 244 -21.17 -12.16 -18.30
C ALA A 244 -21.24 -11.06 -17.24
N VAL A 245 -20.81 -11.35 -16.01
CA VAL A 245 -20.70 -10.36 -14.91
C VAL A 245 -19.70 -9.26 -15.26
N ILE A 246 -18.52 -9.62 -15.78
CA ILE A 246 -17.52 -8.65 -16.25
C ILE A 246 -18.10 -7.76 -17.36
N ASP A 247 -18.76 -8.36 -18.36
CA ASP A 247 -19.39 -7.64 -19.46
C ASP A 247 -20.47 -6.66 -18.94
N ILE A 248 -21.28 -7.07 -17.96
CA ILE A 248 -22.25 -6.18 -17.28
C ILE A 248 -21.54 -4.97 -16.66
N PHE A 249 -20.43 -5.19 -15.95
CA PHE A 249 -19.71 -4.08 -15.30
C PHE A 249 -19.10 -3.12 -16.32
N LEU A 250 -18.52 -3.63 -17.40
CA LEU A 250 -17.92 -2.83 -18.47
C LEU A 250 -18.97 -2.02 -19.24
N ASP A 251 -20.09 -2.65 -19.62
CA ASP A 251 -21.14 -2.01 -20.43
C ASP A 251 -21.90 -0.91 -19.67
N ASN A 252 -21.94 -1.00 -18.34
CA ASN A 252 -22.68 -0.05 -17.50
C ASN A 252 -21.75 0.93 -16.76
N ALA A 253 -20.43 0.83 -16.92
CA ALA A 253 -19.48 1.82 -16.42
C ALA A 253 -19.52 3.08 -17.30
N LYS A 254 -20.33 4.08 -16.93
CA LYS A 254 -20.23 5.41 -17.53
C LYS A 254 -19.09 6.17 -16.86
N ILE A 255 -18.01 6.36 -17.62
CA ILE A 255 -16.88 7.20 -17.21
C ILE A 255 -16.95 8.49 -18.02
N GLU A 256 -16.93 9.64 -17.33
CA GLU A 256 -16.84 10.94 -17.99
C GLU A 256 -15.49 11.04 -18.71
N ARG A 257 -15.52 11.12 -20.05
CA ARG A 257 -14.30 11.33 -20.83
C ARG A 257 -13.71 12.70 -20.49
N SER A 258 -12.45 12.72 -20.05
CA SER A 258 -11.75 13.97 -19.83
C SER A 258 -11.57 14.74 -21.14
N ASN A 259 -11.82 16.05 -21.10
CA ASN A 259 -11.66 16.95 -22.24
C ASN A 259 -10.19 17.35 -22.50
N ASP A 260 -9.23 16.65 -21.89
CA ASP A 260 -7.79 16.96 -21.98
C ASP A 260 -7.25 16.86 -23.41
N TRP A 261 -7.91 16.09 -24.28
CA TRP A 261 -7.51 15.92 -25.68
C TRP A 261 -7.59 17.23 -26.49
N ILE A 262 -8.40 18.20 -26.06
CA ILE A 262 -8.61 19.47 -26.76
C ILE A 262 -7.30 20.25 -26.91
N ARG A 263 -6.39 20.19 -25.93
CA ARG A 263 -5.10 20.89 -26.02
C ARG A 263 -4.23 20.36 -27.18
N PHE A 264 -4.28 19.06 -27.45
CA PHE A 264 -3.54 18.46 -28.57
C PHE A 264 -4.13 18.85 -29.91
N ALA A 265 -5.46 18.99 -30.00
CA ALA A 265 -6.11 19.54 -31.18
C ALA A 265 -5.67 21.00 -31.45
N VAL A 266 -5.55 21.81 -30.40
CA VAL A 266 -5.01 23.17 -30.49
C VAL A 266 -3.54 23.16 -30.96
N TYR A 267 -2.70 22.26 -30.42
CA TYR A 267 -1.30 22.10 -30.85
C TYR A 267 -1.19 21.72 -32.33
N ALA A 268 -1.98 20.74 -32.78
CA ALA A 268 -2.02 20.33 -34.18
C ALA A 268 -2.46 21.49 -35.09
N GLY A 269 -3.48 22.24 -34.69
CA GLY A 269 -3.93 23.43 -35.42
C GLY A 269 -2.83 24.50 -35.55
N LEU A 270 -2.12 24.80 -34.47
CA LEU A 270 -0.99 25.74 -34.48
C LEU A 270 0.16 25.27 -35.39
N ILE A 271 0.49 23.97 -35.36
CA ILE A 271 1.53 23.38 -36.21
C ILE A 271 1.15 23.49 -37.68
N ILE A 272 -0.08 23.09 -38.04
CA ILE A 272 -0.57 23.14 -39.43
C ILE A 272 -0.55 24.59 -39.96
N LEU A 273 -1.03 25.54 -39.16
CA LEU A 273 -1.05 26.96 -39.52
C LEU A 273 0.35 27.49 -39.86
N ILE A 274 1.37 27.08 -39.13
CA ILE A 274 2.75 27.54 -39.36
C ILE A 274 3.41 26.81 -40.52
N LEU A 275 3.13 25.51 -40.70
CA LEU A 275 3.57 24.76 -41.87
C LEU A 275 3.00 25.35 -43.17
N LEU A 276 1.73 25.81 -43.16
CA LEU A 276 1.11 26.51 -44.29
C LEU A 276 1.78 27.85 -44.60
N LEU A 277 2.21 28.58 -43.57
CA LEU A 277 2.83 29.90 -43.73
C LEU A 277 4.30 29.85 -44.19
N LYS A 278 4.96 28.67 -44.17
CA LYS A 278 6.34 28.40 -44.67
C LYS A 278 7.44 29.38 -44.24
N LYS A 279 7.24 30.17 -43.19
CA LYS A 279 8.24 31.13 -42.66
C LYS A 279 8.96 30.54 -41.46
N LYS A 280 10.29 30.42 -41.55
CA LYS A 280 11.13 29.85 -40.47
C LYS A 280 11.09 30.65 -39.16
N ASP A 281 10.84 31.96 -39.22
CA ASP A 281 10.75 32.81 -38.02
C ASP A 281 9.46 32.60 -37.20
N LEU A 282 8.47 31.89 -37.75
CA LEU A 282 7.20 31.62 -37.05
C LEU A 282 7.31 30.50 -36.01
N PHE A 283 8.34 29.66 -36.04
CA PHE A 283 8.51 28.59 -35.05
C PHE A 283 8.64 29.11 -33.61
N GLN A 284 9.18 30.32 -33.41
CA GLN A 284 9.23 30.94 -32.08
C GLN A 284 7.84 31.33 -31.57
N TRP A 285 6.96 31.74 -32.49
CA TRP A 285 5.56 32.06 -32.19
C TRP A 285 4.72 30.80 -31.94
N LEU A 286 5.05 29.67 -32.59
CA LEU A 286 4.49 28.36 -32.24
C LEU A 286 4.73 28.05 -30.76
N PHE A 287 5.99 28.15 -30.35
CA PHE A 287 6.40 27.80 -28.99
C PHE A 287 5.75 28.72 -27.95
N LEU A 288 5.62 30.01 -28.26
CA LEU A 288 4.83 30.95 -27.46
C LEU A 288 3.36 30.52 -27.35
N GLY A 289 2.72 30.17 -28.47
CA GLY A 289 1.33 29.70 -28.48
C GLY A 289 1.12 28.47 -27.61
N ILE A 290 2.00 27.47 -27.72
CA ILE A 290 1.97 26.26 -26.90
C ILE A 290 2.12 26.60 -25.42
N VAL A 291 3.09 27.44 -25.05
CA VAL A 291 3.35 27.79 -23.65
C VAL A 291 2.18 28.56 -23.03
N LEU A 292 1.52 29.44 -23.79
CA LEU A 292 0.34 30.15 -23.32
C LEU A 292 -0.86 29.21 -23.13
N VAL A 293 -1.12 28.31 -24.09
CA VAL A 293 -2.16 27.29 -23.98
C VAL A 293 -1.91 26.40 -22.77
N GLU A 294 -0.66 25.97 -22.58
CA GLU A 294 -0.27 25.11 -21.45
C GLU A 294 -0.39 25.83 -20.11
N SER A 295 -0.06 27.12 -20.04
CA SER A 295 -0.24 27.92 -18.83
C SER A 295 -1.71 28.02 -18.42
N VAL A 296 -2.61 28.20 -19.40
CA VAL A 296 -4.06 28.22 -19.15
C VAL A 296 -4.57 26.83 -18.74
N TYR A 297 -4.06 25.78 -19.39
CA TYR A 297 -4.40 24.39 -19.08
C TYR A 297 -4.03 24.03 -17.63
N ILE A 298 -2.80 24.34 -17.20
CA ILE A 298 -2.32 24.08 -15.83
C ILE A 298 -3.22 24.76 -14.78
N ILE A 299 -3.65 25.99 -15.03
CA ILE A 299 -4.47 26.75 -14.07
C ILE A 299 -5.90 26.20 -13.98
N LYS A 300 -6.53 25.88 -15.12
CA LYS A 300 -7.98 25.64 -15.18
C LYS A 300 -8.41 24.19 -15.25
N TYR A 301 -7.62 23.33 -15.90
CA TYR A 301 -8.06 21.98 -16.27
C TYR A 301 -7.19 20.89 -15.67
N PHE A 302 -5.91 21.17 -15.43
CA PHE A 302 -5.00 20.17 -14.89
C PHE A 302 -5.43 19.74 -13.48
N ASP A 303 -5.67 18.43 -13.32
CA ASP A 303 -5.88 17.76 -12.04
C ASP A 303 -4.74 16.77 -11.86
N PHE A 304 -3.88 17.06 -10.88
CA PHE A 304 -2.69 16.24 -10.63
C PHE A 304 -3.03 14.81 -10.21
N THR A 305 -4.19 14.57 -9.60
CA THR A 305 -4.55 13.25 -9.07
C THR A 305 -5.09 12.31 -10.12
N LYS A 306 -5.79 12.85 -11.13
CA LYS A 306 -6.47 12.07 -12.17
C LYS A 306 -5.64 11.95 -13.44
N ASP A 307 -4.92 12.99 -13.86
CA ASP A 307 -4.15 12.97 -15.10
C ASP A 307 -2.70 12.51 -14.89
N ILE A 308 -2.55 11.19 -14.69
CA ILE A 308 -1.25 10.53 -14.49
C ILE A 308 -0.30 10.79 -15.66
N THR A 309 -0.82 10.78 -16.90
CA THR A 309 0.02 10.91 -18.09
C THR A 309 0.62 12.31 -18.15
N THR A 310 -0.18 13.35 -17.93
CA THR A 310 0.32 14.73 -17.90
C THR A 310 1.21 14.98 -16.70
N ALA A 311 0.82 14.51 -15.51
CA ALA A 311 1.66 14.64 -14.32
C ALA A 311 3.04 13.99 -14.54
N PHE A 312 3.08 12.82 -15.17
CA PHE A 312 4.32 12.15 -15.57
C PHE A 312 5.12 12.95 -16.59
N ILE A 313 4.47 13.55 -17.60
CA ILE A 313 5.14 14.41 -18.58
C ILE A 313 5.77 15.63 -17.89
N TYR A 314 5.04 16.30 -17.00
CA TYR A 314 5.58 17.44 -16.25
C TYR A 314 6.73 17.04 -15.32
N GLY A 315 6.58 15.95 -14.57
CA GLY A 315 7.64 15.44 -13.70
C GLY A 315 8.89 15.03 -14.48
N SER A 316 8.72 14.26 -15.55
CA SER A 316 9.84 13.68 -16.31
C SER A 316 10.53 14.68 -17.23
N PHE A 317 9.80 15.65 -17.79
CA PHE A 317 10.36 16.61 -18.74
C PHE A 317 10.56 17.99 -18.12
N PHE A 318 9.55 18.60 -17.49
CA PHE A 318 9.68 19.98 -16.99
C PHE A 318 10.64 20.04 -15.80
N VAL A 319 10.46 19.19 -14.79
CA VAL A 319 11.32 19.21 -13.59
C VAL A 319 12.77 18.83 -13.95
N VAL A 320 12.96 17.84 -14.81
CA VAL A 320 14.31 17.43 -15.26
C VAL A 320 14.97 18.53 -16.08
N PHE A 321 14.25 19.15 -17.03
CA PHE A 321 14.81 20.24 -17.82
C PHE A 321 15.14 21.47 -16.97
N PHE A 322 14.27 21.80 -16.01
CA PHE A 322 14.50 22.83 -15.01
C PHE A 322 15.76 22.55 -14.17
N ALA A 323 15.91 21.31 -13.68
CA ALA A 323 17.09 20.88 -12.95
C ALA A 323 18.37 20.97 -13.81
N MET A 324 18.32 20.58 -15.09
CA MET A 324 19.45 20.73 -16.01
C MET A 324 19.85 22.20 -16.21
N ILE A 325 18.88 23.12 -16.33
CA ILE A 325 19.16 24.56 -16.40
C ILE A 325 19.86 25.01 -15.11
N LEU A 326 19.35 24.64 -13.94
CA LEU A 326 19.94 24.99 -12.65
C LEU A 326 21.37 24.45 -12.49
N ILE A 327 21.62 23.19 -12.88
CA ILE A 327 22.96 22.59 -12.88
C ILE A 327 23.89 23.34 -13.82
N THR A 328 23.41 23.70 -15.01
CA THR A 328 24.18 24.50 -15.97
C THR A 328 24.53 25.86 -15.39
N MET A 329 23.56 26.52 -14.73
CA MET A 329 23.79 27.81 -14.05
C MET A 329 24.78 27.70 -12.90
N PHE A 330 24.77 26.59 -12.15
CA PHE A 330 25.75 26.29 -11.11
C PHE A 330 27.16 26.21 -11.68
N PHE A 331 27.39 25.39 -12.72
CA PHE A 331 28.72 25.27 -13.33
C PHE A 331 29.19 26.57 -13.98
N GLN A 332 28.30 27.31 -14.65
CA GLN A 332 28.63 28.62 -15.20
C GLN A 332 29.06 29.61 -14.11
N ALA A 333 28.48 29.53 -12.90
CA ALA A 333 28.85 30.42 -11.80
C ALA A 333 30.34 30.30 -11.42
N PHE A 334 30.93 29.11 -11.52
CA PHE A 334 32.34 28.85 -11.20
C PHE A 334 33.31 28.98 -12.40
N GLY A 335 32.80 29.42 -13.57
CA GLY A 335 33.64 29.65 -14.74
C GLY A 335 34.69 30.75 -14.52
N ARG A 336 35.89 30.58 -15.10
CA ARG A 336 37.04 31.48 -14.95
C ARG A 336 36.78 32.92 -15.43
N ASN A 337 35.87 33.13 -16.39
CA ASN A 337 35.60 34.44 -17.01
C ASN A 337 34.20 35.01 -16.66
N MET A 338 33.55 34.53 -15.60
CA MET A 338 32.20 34.98 -15.21
C MET A 338 32.26 36.27 -14.37
N HIS A 339 31.52 37.31 -14.77
CA HIS A 339 31.37 38.53 -13.97
C HIS A 339 30.76 38.23 -12.59
N TRP A 340 31.27 38.88 -11.54
CA TRP A 340 30.90 38.59 -10.14
C TRP A 340 29.39 38.70 -9.88
N LEU A 341 28.72 39.72 -10.41
CA LEU A 341 27.25 39.88 -10.28
C LEU A 341 26.49 38.67 -10.82
N ARG A 342 26.91 38.12 -11.97
CA ARG A 342 26.24 36.98 -12.59
C ARG A 342 26.46 35.71 -11.79
N ARG A 343 27.64 35.56 -11.18
CA ARG A 343 27.94 34.48 -10.21
C ARG A 343 27.01 34.56 -9.00
N VAL A 344 26.87 35.74 -8.39
CA VAL A 344 25.99 35.95 -7.22
C VAL A 344 24.53 35.65 -7.58
N ILE A 345 24.03 36.13 -8.73
CA ILE A 345 22.65 35.86 -9.17
C ILE A 345 22.42 34.36 -9.36
N ASN A 346 23.30 33.65 -10.07
CA ASN A 346 23.15 32.22 -10.32
C ASN A 346 23.14 31.40 -9.01
N VAL A 347 24.05 31.69 -8.08
CA VAL A 347 24.08 31.01 -6.76
C VAL A 347 22.84 31.36 -5.95
N SER A 348 22.38 32.61 -5.98
CA SER A 348 21.18 33.05 -5.25
C SER A 348 19.92 32.35 -5.75
N LEU A 349 19.77 32.18 -7.07
CA LEU A 349 18.65 31.44 -7.66
C LEU A 349 18.63 29.97 -7.20
N LEU A 350 19.80 29.34 -7.06
CA LEU A 350 19.92 27.97 -6.53
C LEU A 350 19.54 27.87 -5.05
N VAL A 351 19.97 28.83 -4.23
CA VAL A 351 19.60 28.87 -2.82
C VAL A 351 18.09 29.12 -2.68
N LEU A 352 17.54 30.05 -3.46
CA LEU A 352 16.10 30.36 -3.42
C LEU A 352 15.24 29.16 -3.82
N ILE A 353 15.59 28.41 -4.86
CA ILE A 353 14.79 27.24 -5.24
C ILE A 353 14.84 26.15 -4.16
N LEU A 354 15.99 25.95 -3.50
CA LEU A 354 16.10 25.03 -2.36
C LEU A 354 15.21 25.48 -1.19
N LEU A 355 15.12 26.79 -0.93
CA LEU A 355 14.21 27.33 0.07
C LEU A 355 12.74 27.15 -0.35
N ILE A 356 12.38 27.48 -1.58
CA ILE A 356 11.01 27.37 -2.10
C ILE A 356 10.50 25.92 -1.99
N VAL A 357 11.32 24.93 -2.31
CA VAL A 357 10.92 23.50 -2.23
C VAL A 357 10.69 23.03 -0.78
N ASN A 358 11.32 23.66 0.21
CA ASN A 358 11.24 23.24 1.61
C ASN A 358 10.31 24.08 2.48
N VAL A 359 10.03 25.33 2.09
CA VAL A 359 9.11 26.21 2.82
C VAL A 359 7.66 25.85 2.47
N PRO A 360 6.77 25.68 3.46
CA PRO A 360 5.37 25.36 3.19
C PRO A 360 4.66 26.53 2.51
N LEU A 361 3.78 26.23 1.55
CA LEU A 361 2.90 27.23 0.93
C LEU A 361 1.65 27.46 1.79
N VAL A 362 1.11 26.38 2.34
CA VAL A 362 -0.13 26.38 3.12
C VAL A 362 0.20 26.03 4.57
N LYS A 363 -0.38 26.77 5.51
CA LYS A 363 -0.15 26.62 6.95
C LYS A 363 -1.45 26.35 7.71
N ASP A 364 -1.31 25.63 8.82
CA ASP A 364 -2.40 25.32 9.76
C ASP A 364 -3.63 24.70 9.08
N VAL A 365 -3.43 23.56 8.41
CA VAL A 365 -4.52 22.81 7.78
C VAL A 365 -5.21 21.95 8.83
N LYS A 366 -6.42 22.35 9.24
CA LYS A 366 -7.12 21.67 10.34
C LYS A 366 -7.75 20.35 9.93
N GLU A 367 -8.36 20.28 8.75
CA GLU A 367 -9.17 19.15 8.32
C GLU A 367 -8.38 17.85 8.10
N VAL A 368 -7.05 17.93 7.99
CA VAL A 368 -6.19 16.76 7.87
C VAL A 368 -5.59 16.34 9.21
N ARG A 369 -5.83 17.08 10.30
CA ARG A 369 -5.35 16.68 11.63
C ARG A 369 -6.13 15.49 12.15
N MET A 370 -5.45 14.61 12.87
CA MET A 370 -6.05 13.36 13.35
C MET A 370 -7.11 13.61 14.43
N ASP A 371 -6.93 14.65 15.27
CA ASP A 371 -7.89 15.04 16.30
C ASP A 371 -9.20 15.61 15.76
N GLU A 372 -9.16 16.25 14.58
CA GLU A 372 -10.35 16.74 13.86
C GLU A 372 -11.08 15.63 13.08
N ASN A 373 -10.56 14.38 13.10
CA ASN A 373 -11.14 13.24 12.39
C ASN A 373 -11.33 12.02 13.31
N PRO A 374 -12.24 12.10 14.31
CA PRO A 374 -12.41 11.04 15.30
C PRO A 374 -12.84 9.69 14.70
N ASP A 375 -13.57 9.70 13.58
CA ASP A 375 -14.01 8.49 12.88
C ASP A 375 -12.83 7.64 12.38
N PHE A 376 -11.66 8.26 12.17
CA PHE A 376 -10.45 7.56 11.76
C PHE A 376 -10.05 6.46 12.77
N HIS A 377 -10.25 6.68 14.07
CA HIS A 377 -9.87 5.73 15.12
C HIS A 377 -10.66 4.41 15.07
N ASN A 378 -11.88 4.44 14.54
CA ASN A 378 -12.74 3.27 14.41
C ASN A 378 -12.60 2.59 13.03
N SER A 379 -11.89 3.22 12.09
CA SER A 379 -11.69 2.71 10.74
C SER A 379 -10.64 1.60 10.68
N ILE A 380 -10.78 0.70 9.69
CA ILE A 380 -9.74 -0.27 9.34
C ILE A 380 -8.43 0.41 8.92
N MET A 381 -8.49 1.65 8.48
CA MET A 381 -7.35 2.44 8.02
C MET A 381 -6.41 2.85 9.16
N GLN A 382 -6.91 3.00 10.39
CA GLN A 382 -6.05 3.22 11.56
C GLN A 382 -5.26 1.96 11.95
N LYS A 383 -5.84 0.77 11.78
CA LYS A 383 -5.13 -0.50 11.94
C LYS A 383 -4.05 -0.66 10.87
N ALA A 384 -4.34 -0.29 9.63
CA ALA A 384 -3.35 -0.27 8.55
C ALA A 384 -2.20 0.69 8.85
N LEU A 385 -2.49 1.91 9.35
CA LEU A 385 -1.47 2.87 9.77
C LEU A 385 -0.58 2.30 10.88
N LEU A 386 -1.19 1.74 11.93
CA LEU A 386 -0.46 1.16 13.05
C LEU A 386 0.43 -0.01 12.60
N ASN A 387 -0.04 -0.80 11.63
CA ASN A 387 0.75 -1.87 11.04
C ASN A 387 2.01 -1.35 10.37
N ASP A 388 1.88 -0.33 9.54
CA ASP A 388 3.00 0.23 8.77
C ASP A 388 3.98 1.03 9.63
N VAL A 389 3.49 1.61 10.73
CA VAL A 389 4.32 2.38 11.67
C VAL A 389 5.06 1.48 12.66
N LEU A 390 4.44 0.41 13.18
CA LEU A 390 4.98 -0.34 14.32
C LEU A 390 4.80 -1.87 14.25
N LEU A 391 3.67 -2.40 13.79
CA LEU A 391 3.42 -3.84 13.95
C LEU A 391 4.23 -4.67 12.96
N PHE A 392 4.38 -4.20 11.73
CA PHE A 392 5.11 -4.89 10.68
C PHE A 392 6.59 -5.10 11.07
N PRO A 393 7.18 -6.29 10.86
CA PRO A 393 8.57 -6.59 11.22
C PRO A 393 9.60 -5.61 10.67
N HIS A 394 9.39 -5.08 9.46
CA HIS A 394 10.30 -4.14 8.81
C HIS A 394 9.90 -2.67 8.96
N ALA A 395 8.85 -2.36 9.72
CA ALA A 395 8.53 -0.97 10.06
C ALA A 395 9.71 -0.34 10.83
N PHE A 396 10.00 0.94 10.58
CA PHE A 396 11.17 1.63 11.14
C PHE A 396 11.24 1.50 12.67
N VAL A 397 10.14 1.80 13.35
CA VAL A 397 10.07 1.73 14.82
C VAL A 397 10.33 0.31 15.32
N ASN A 398 9.75 -0.69 14.66
CA ASN A 398 9.92 -2.09 15.07
C ASN A 398 11.35 -2.58 14.82
N LYS A 399 11.92 -2.23 13.67
CA LYS A 399 13.30 -2.53 13.31
C LYS A 399 14.27 -1.92 14.32
N ASP A 400 14.03 -0.68 14.73
CA ASP A 400 14.87 0.00 15.70
C ASP A 400 14.77 -0.65 17.09
N ILE A 401 13.56 -0.97 17.56
CA ILE A 401 13.34 -1.70 18.82
C ILE A 401 13.99 -3.08 18.78
N ALA A 402 13.82 -3.83 17.69
CA ALA A 402 14.38 -5.16 17.51
C ALA A 402 15.92 -5.13 17.48
N PHE A 403 16.52 -4.14 16.82
CA PHE A 403 17.96 -3.95 16.79
C PHE A 403 18.49 -3.66 18.20
N ILE A 404 17.89 -2.70 18.92
CA ILE A 404 18.28 -2.38 20.30
C ILE A 404 18.16 -3.62 21.19
N GLY A 405 17.03 -4.34 21.10
CA GLY A 405 16.82 -5.57 21.85
C GLY A 405 17.85 -6.65 21.55
N SER A 406 18.26 -6.79 20.29
CA SER A 406 19.32 -7.71 19.87
C SER A 406 20.68 -7.34 20.47
N GLN A 407 21.07 -6.07 20.42
CA GLN A 407 22.35 -5.60 20.98
C GLN A 407 22.39 -5.75 22.50
N LEU A 408 21.29 -5.43 23.19
CA LEU A 408 21.20 -5.63 24.64
C LEU A 408 21.26 -7.12 25.02
N SER A 409 20.61 -7.98 24.23
CA SER A 409 20.65 -9.44 24.45
C SER A 409 22.06 -10.01 24.21
N ALA A 410 22.76 -9.49 23.20
CA ALA A 410 24.15 -9.84 22.93
C ALA A 410 25.08 -9.41 24.07
N GLU A 411 24.89 -8.20 24.59
CA GLU A 411 25.64 -7.70 25.76
C GLU A 411 25.45 -8.58 26.98
N TYR A 412 24.19 -8.91 27.31
CA TYR A 412 23.87 -9.81 28.42
C TYR A 412 24.49 -11.20 28.24
N SER A 413 24.40 -11.76 27.03
CA SER A 413 24.96 -13.08 26.71
C SER A 413 26.48 -13.10 26.83
N GLU A 414 27.17 -12.09 26.32
CA GLU A 414 28.63 -12.00 26.38
C GLU A 414 29.11 -11.76 27.82
N ALA A 415 28.44 -10.86 28.55
CA ALA A 415 28.72 -10.66 29.98
C ALA A 415 28.55 -11.96 30.77
N ARG A 416 27.47 -12.69 30.53
CA ARG A 416 27.25 -14.02 31.15
C ARG A 416 28.39 -14.98 30.79
N ASN A 417 28.79 -15.05 29.53
CA ASN A 417 29.88 -15.93 29.08
C ASN A 417 31.22 -15.61 29.76
N ILE A 418 31.52 -14.33 30.01
CA ILE A 418 32.71 -13.92 30.77
C ILE A 418 32.71 -14.54 32.16
N TYR A 419 31.58 -14.49 32.88
CA TYR A 419 31.49 -15.06 34.24
C TYR A 419 31.36 -16.58 34.26
N THR A 420 30.58 -17.19 33.36
CA THR A 420 30.27 -18.62 33.43
C THR A 420 31.27 -19.51 32.69
N ILE A 421 31.92 -18.98 31.65
CA ILE A 421 32.84 -19.74 30.78
C ILE A 421 34.28 -19.26 30.99
N SER A 422 34.56 -17.98 30.73
CA SER A 422 35.94 -17.47 30.73
C SER A 422 36.55 -17.47 32.13
N LEU A 423 35.83 -16.95 33.13
CA LEU A 423 36.28 -16.96 34.53
C LEU A 423 36.35 -18.39 35.06
N LYS A 424 35.35 -19.23 34.77
CA LYS A 424 35.39 -20.66 35.15
C LYS A 424 36.61 -21.37 34.59
N LYS A 425 36.91 -21.16 33.30
CA LYS A 425 38.08 -21.74 32.63
C LYS A 425 39.37 -21.24 33.29
N PHE A 426 39.49 -19.94 33.55
CA PHE A 426 40.61 -19.35 34.26
C PHE A 426 40.83 -20.04 35.62
N LEU A 427 39.77 -20.14 36.45
CA LEU A 427 39.86 -20.78 37.78
C LEU A 427 40.26 -22.27 37.69
N VAL A 428 39.66 -23.02 36.75
CA VAL A 428 39.96 -24.45 36.55
C VAL A 428 41.39 -24.66 36.06
N ASP A 429 41.86 -23.85 35.12
CA ASP A 429 43.22 -23.95 34.58
C ASP A 429 44.26 -23.54 35.63
N SER A 430 43.97 -22.50 36.43
CA SER A 430 44.78 -22.12 37.60
C SER A 430 44.85 -23.22 38.66
N GLY A 431 43.75 -23.93 38.93
CA GLY A 431 43.73 -25.08 39.84
C GLY A 431 44.56 -26.25 39.32
N LYS A 432 44.37 -26.65 38.05
CA LYS A 432 45.15 -27.73 37.40
C LYS A 432 46.65 -27.47 37.39
N LYS A 433 47.08 -26.21 37.33
CA LYS A 433 48.49 -25.81 37.34
C LYS A 433 49.06 -25.53 38.73
N LYS A 434 48.34 -25.91 39.80
CA LYS A 434 48.76 -25.70 41.20
C LYS A 434 49.08 -24.24 41.51
N ILE A 435 48.32 -23.32 40.93
CA ILE A 435 48.40 -21.87 41.22
C ILE A 435 47.34 -21.51 42.27
N LEU A 436 46.13 -22.02 42.10
CA LEU A 436 44.97 -21.76 42.96
C LEU A 436 44.56 -23.05 43.68
N ASP A 437 44.29 -22.97 44.98
CA ASP A 437 43.85 -24.12 45.79
C ASP A 437 42.32 -24.16 45.87
N TYR A 438 41.72 -23.16 46.53
CA TYR A 438 40.27 -22.99 46.59
C TYR A 438 39.88 -21.50 46.63
N VAL A 439 38.64 -21.23 46.23
CA VAL A 439 37.99 -19.92 46.36
C VAL A 439 36.85 -20.07 47.36
N ASN A 440 36.87 -19.32 48.46
CA ASN A 440 35.78 -19.29 49.42
C ASN A 440 35.04 -17.94 49.35
N PHE A 441 33.74 -17.98 49.58
CA PHE A 441 32.88 -16.79 49.62
C PHE A 441 32.02 -16.86 50.88
N GLU A 442 32.43 -16.12 51.91
CA GLU A 442 31.72 -16.02 53.20
C GLU A 442 31.52 -14.56 53.57
N ASP A 443 30.33 -14.22 54.09
CA ASP A 443 29.97 -12.88 54.56
C ASP A 443 30.30 -11.72 53.60
N GLY A 444 30.08 -11.95 52.29
CA GLY A 444 30.35 -10.96 51.24
C GLY A 444 31.84 -10.72 50.96
N LYS A 445 32.74 -11.54 51.51
CA LYS A 445 34.18 -11.51 51.25
C LYS A 445 34.61 -12.74 50.45
N ALA A 446 35.35 -12.49 49.37
CA ALA A 446 36.03 -13.53 48.61
C ALA A 446 37.44 -13.73 49.19
N SER A 447 37.78 -14.96 49.57
CA SER A 447 39.17 -15.34 49.89
C SER A 447 39.68 -16.34 48.87
N ILE A 448 40.90 -16.09 48.36
CA ILE A 448 41.55 -16.93 47.35
C ILE A 448 42.84 -17.47 47.97
N ASP A 449 42.93 -18.78 48.11
CA ASP A 449 44.15 -19.44 48.57
C ASP A 449 45.02 -19.87 47.38
N ILE A 450 46.31 -19.57 47.48
CA ILE A 450 47.30 -19.78 46.43
C ILE A 450 48.34 -20.82 46.83
N LEU A 451 48.71 -21.66 45.86
CA LEU A 451 49.76 -22.65 46.01
C LEU A 451 51.07 -22.07 45.50
N LYS A 452 52.04 -21.89 46.41
CA LYS A 452 53.35 -21.30 46.11
C LYS A 452 54.09 -22.02 44.96
N GLN A 453 53.85 -23.32 44.80
CA GLN A 453 54.48 -24.19 43.80
C GLN A 453 54.20 -23.74 42.36
N GLY A 454 52.97 -23.29 42.05
CA GLY A 454 52.60 -22.82 40.72
C GLY A 454 53.07 -21.39 40.41
N LEU A 455 53.54 -20.66 41.41
CA LEU A 455 54.01 -19.26 41.29
C LEU A 455 55.53 -19.13 41.25
N TYR A 456 56.26 -20.24 41.30
CA TYR A 456 57.71 -20.23 41.13
C TYR A 456 58.10 -19.69 39.75
N TYR A 457 59.26 -19.03 39.70
CA TYR A 457 59.76 -18.40 38.48
C TYR A 457 59.91 -19.39 37.32
N ASP A 458 60.19 -20.66 37.60
CA ASP A 458 60.28 -21.73 36.60
C ASP A 458 58.94 -22.01 35.89
N ASN A 459 57.81 -21.62 36.50
CA ASN A 459 56.46 -21.75 35.94
C ASN A 459 55.95 -20.44 35.30
N LYS A 460 56.84 -19.46 35.05
CA LYS A 460 56.51 -18.13 34.55
C LYS A 460 55.66 -18.12 33.28
N ASP A 461 56.03 -18.93 32.30
CA ASP A 461 55.30 -18.97 31.03
C ASP A 461 53.89 -19.53 31.21
N VAL A 462 53.71 -20.48 32.13
CA VAL A 462 52.42 -21.13 32.41
C VAL A 462 51.43 -20.17 33.06
N TYR A 463 51.82 -19.45 34.11
CA TYR A 463 50.90 -18.50 34.73
C TYR A 463 50.67 -17.29 33.82
N ASN A 464 51.67 -16.82 33.06
CA ASN A 464 51.50 -15.74 32.10
C ASN A 464 50.52 -16.09 30.98
N GLU A 465 50.54 -17.33 30.47
CA GLU A 465 49.62 -17.80 29.44
C GLU A 465 48.17 -17.80 29.94
N ILE A 466 47.91 -18.33 31.14
CA ILE A 466 46.57 -18.38 31.74
C ILE A 466 46.02 -16.96 31.94
N PHE A 467 46.82 -16.05 32.51
CA PHE A 467 46.43 -14.65 32.68
C PHE A 467 46.23 -13.93 31.34
N SER A 468 47.10 -14.16 30.35
CA SER A 468 47.00 -13.56 29.02
C SER A 468 45.72 -13.98 28.30
N ASN A 469 45.34 -15.25 28.37
CA ASN A 469 44.11 -15.75 27.75
C ASN A 469 42.85 -15.16 28.39
N TYR A 470 42.81 -15.03 29.71
CA TYR A 470 41.70 -14.37 30.39
C TYR A 470 41.66 -12.87 30.11
N LYS A 471 42.82 -12.19 30.10
CA LYS A 471 42.96 -10.78 29.73
C LYS A 471 42.41 -10.51 28.34
N LYS A 472 42.75 -11.34 27.34
CA LYS A 472 42.23 -11.22 25.97
C LYS A 472 40.70 -11.30 25.93
N ALA A 473 40.10 -12.23 26.68
CA ALA A 473 38.64 -12.35 26.76
C ALA A 473 37.99 -11.10 27.37
N LEU A 474 38.61 -10.51 28.40
CA LEU A 474 38.15 -9.26 29.01
C LEU A 474 38.31 -8.06 28.07
N GLU A 475 39.46 -7.95 27.39
CA GLU A 475 39.72 -6.89 26.42
C GLU A 475 38.75 -6.96 25.22
N GLU A 476 38.46 -8.16 24.73
CA GLU A 476 37.48 -8.39 23.67
C GLU A 476 36.07 -8.00 24.11
N PHE A 477 35.66 -8.42 25.31
CA PHE A 477 34.37 -8.01 25.89
C PHE A 477 34.28 -6.50 26.05
N GLU A 478 35.30 -5.83 26.62
CA GLU A 478 35.29 -4.38 26.80
C GLU A 478 35.20 -3.65 25.45
N ARG A 479 35.96 -4.12 24.45
CA ARG A 479 35.90 -3.57 23.09
C ARG A 479 34.52 -3.74 22.48
N ASN A 480 33.94 -4.94 22.55
CA ASN A 480 32.63 -5.24 21.97
C ASN A 480 31.52 -4.48 22.68
N SER A 481 31.58 -4.37 24.01
CA SER A 481 30.65 -3.60 24.84
C SER A 481 30.64 -2.11 24.46
N LYS A 482 31.82 -1.49 24.26
CA LYS A 482 31.92 -0.10 23.77
C LYS A 482 31.30 0.08 22.38
N ILE A 483 31.53 -0.87 21.47
CA ILE A 483 30.92 -0.84 20.12
C ILE A 483 29.40 -0.92 20.23
N ARG A 484 28.88 -1.87 21.01
CA ARG A 484 27.43 -2.04 21.21
C ARG A 484 26.77 -0.85 21.87
N GLN A 485 27.41 -0.24 22.86
CA GLN A 485 26.90 0.98 23.49
C GLN A 485 26.74 2.09 22.44
N LYS A 486 27.76 2.31 21.61
CA LYS A 486 27.71 3.29 20.53
C LYS A 486 26.58 2.97 19.53
N ASP A 487 26.41 1.70 19.17
CA ASP A 487 25.37 1.27 18.24
C ASP A 487 23.96 1.44 18.83
N ILE A 488 23.77 1.13 20.11
CA ILE A 488 22.52 1.35 20.85
C ILE A 488 22.20 2.85 20.91
N ASP A 489 23.16 3.70 21.29
CA ASP A 489 22.95 5.15 21.40
C ASP A 489 22.64 5.79 20.04
N SER A 490 23.33 5.35 18.98
CA SER A 490 23.04 5.80 17.61
C SER A 490 21.64 5.39 17.18
N ARG A 491 21.27 4.12 17.41
CA ARG A 491 19.95 3.59 17.06
C ARG A 491 18.83 4.23 17.87
N LEU A 492 19.06 4.55 19.14
CA LEU A 492 18.09 5.25 19.99
C LEU A 492 17.82 6.67 19.45
N LYS A 493 18.85 7.37 18.95
CA LYS A 493 18.65 8.68 18.30
C LYS A 493 17.80 8.57 17.04
N GLU A 494 18.06 7.57 16.21
CA GLU A 494 17.25 7.29 15.01
C GLU A 494 15.79 6.95 15.40
N TYR A 495 15.59 6.07 16.38
CA TYR A 495 14.29 5.74 16.94
C TYR A 495 13.54 6.98 17.44
N ASN A 496 14.19 7.85 18.21
CA ASN A 496 13.59 9.07 18.72
C ASN A 496 13.18 10.02 17.58
N ALA A 497 14.00 10.14 16.53
CA ALA A 497 13.66 10.93 15.36
C ALA A 497 12.44 10.39 14.61
N HIS A 498 12.38 9.07 14.37
CA HIS A 498 11.23 8.41 13.76
C HIS A 498 9.96 8.60 14.61
N MET A 499 10.05 8.34 15.91
CA MET A 499 8.94 8.50 16.85
C MET A 499 8.44 9.94 16.93
N LYS A 500 9.35 10.92 16.97
CA LYS A 500 8.99 12.34 16.96
C LYS A 500 8.21 12.70 15.70
N ASN A 501 8.67 12.25 14.53
CA ASN A 501 7.96 12.47 13.28
C ASN A 501 6.55 11.86 13.29
N ILE A 502 6.39 10.65 13.81
CA ILE A 502 5.08 10.00 13.97
C ILE A 502 4.18 10.82 14.91
N LEU A 503 4.69 11.22 16.07
CA LEU A 503 3.92 11.92 17.08
C LEU A 503 3.46 13.31 16.65
N ILE A 504 4.20 14.00 15.75
CA ILE A 504 3.79 15.30 15.20
C ILE A 504 2.45 15.22 14.45
N TYR A 505 2.16 14.10 13.80
CA TYR A 505 0.91 13.89 13.04
C TYR A 505 -0.11 13.02 13.78
N SER A 506 0.19 12.64 15.03
CA SER A 506 -0.67 11.78 15.85
C SER A 506 -1.47 12.62 16.83
N ASP A 507 -2.72 12.23 17.06
CA ASP A 507 -3.48 12.72 18.20
C ASP A 507 -3.16 11.90 19.48
N ASP A 508 -3.83 12.24 20.58
CA ASP A 508 -3.63 11.53 21.85
C ASP A 508 -4.13 10.07 21.80
N VAL A 509 -5.20 9.77 21.07
CA VAL A 509 -5.77 8.41 20.99
C VAL A 509 -4.80 7.48 20.26
N PHE A 510 -4.28 7.90 19.09
CA PHE A 510 -3.32 7.12 18.34
C PHE A 510 -1.98 7.02 19.07
N ALA A 511 -1.49 8.11 19.68
CA ALA A 511 -0.25 8.07 20.44
C ALA A 511 -0.33 7.12 21.65
N ASN A 512 -1.46 7.06 22.35
CA ASN A 512 -1.69 6.11 23.42
C ASN A 512 -1.76 4.66 22.90
N THR A 513 -2.41 4.45 21.76
CA THR A 513 -2.46 3.15 21.09
C THR A 513 -1.04 2.67 20.72
N LEU A 514 -0.22 3.56 20.15
CA LEU A 514 1.17 3.30 19.80
C LEU A 514 2.00 2.94 21.04
N LYS A 515 1.88 3.74 22.12
CA LYS A 515 2.55 3.50 23.40
C LYS A 515 2.20 2.12 23.98
N SER A 516 0.91 1.79 24.06
CA SER A 516 0.44 0.49 24.59
C SER A 516 0.99 -0.69 23.78
N ASN A 517 1.05 -0.57 22.45
CA ASN A 517 1.60 -1.62 21.60
C ASN A 517 3.12 -1.79 21.80
N ILE A 518 3.86 -0.68 21.93
CA ILE A 518 5.30 -0.72 22.26
C ILE A 518 5.54 -1.39 23.61
N GLU A 519 4.77 -1.01 24.65
CA GLU A 519 4.88 -1.61 25.98
C GLU A 519 4.61 -3.12 25.96
N SER A 520 3.57 -3.55 25.23
CA SER A 520 3.26 -4.98 25.08
C SER A 520 4.39 -5.78 24.44
N LYS A 521 5.12 -5.19 23.48
CA LYS A 521 6.30 -5.81 22.86
C LYS A 521 7.47 -5.90 23.84
N MET A 522 7.68 -4.88 24.68
CA MET A 522 8.75 -4.88 25.69
C MET A 522 8.56 -5.92 26.79
N ILE A 523 7.31 -6.21 27.20
CA ILE A 523 7.01 -7.23 28.24
C ILE A 523 7.48 -8.62 27.81
N LYS A 524 7.53 -8.91 26.50
CA LYS A 524 7.96 -10.21 25.98
C LYS A 524 9.47 -10.45 26.07
N THR A 525 10.27 -9.42 26.31
CA THR A 525 11.74 -9.47 26.30
C THR A 525 12.31 -8.87 27.59
N ASN A 526 12.76 -9.73 28.51
CA ASN A 526 13.31 -9.31 29.82
C ASN A 526 14.35 -8.20 29.70
N VAL A 527 15.20 -8.23 28.67
CA VAL A 527 16.28 -7.24 28.48
C VAL A 527 15.75 -5.86 28.04
N LEU A 528 14.64 -5.81 27.30
CA LEU A 528 14.02 -4.55 26.87
C LEU A 528 13.19 -3.89 27.97
N LYS A 529 12.72 -4.68 28.95
CA LYS A 529 11.98 -4.18 30.11
C LYS A 529 12.77 -3.14 30.90
N ASP A 530 14.07 -3.38 31.10
CA ASP A 530 14.95 -2.48 31.85
C ASP A 530 15.32 -1.23 31.03
N TYR A 531 15.16 -1.28 29.70
CA TYR A 531 15.39 -0.16 28.78
C TYR A 531 14.11 0.63 28.45
N LYS A 532 12.98 0.30 29.09
CA LYS A 532 11.65 0.89 28.83
C LYS A 532 11.64 2.42 28.97
N ALA A 533 12.29 2.95 30.01
CA ALA A 533 12.30 4.39 30.28
C ALA A 533 12.91 5.19 29.11
N ASN A 534 14.01 4.69 28.54
CA ASN A 534 14.71 5.35 27.44
C ASN A 534 13.85 5.39 26.16
N LEU A 535 13.15 4.30 25.86
CA LEU A 535 12.29 4.20 24.67
C LEU A 535 10.99 4.99 24.82
N LEU A 536 10.41 5.09 26.02
CA LEU A 536 9.16 5.82 26.23
C LEU A 536 9.32 7.32 26.47
N ASN A 537 10.55 7.80 26.69
CA ASN A 537 10.80 9.22 26.98
C ASN A 537 10.27 10.16 25.88
N VAL A 538 10.26 9.71 24.62
CA VAL A 538 9.81 10.50 23.45
C VAL A 538 8.34 10.93 23.55
N PHE A 539 7.50 10.17 24.26
CA PHE A 539 6.08 10.52 24.43
C PHE A 539 5.84 11.70 25.37
N SER A 540 6.88 12.19 26.05
CA SER A 540 6.81 13.29 27.01
C SER A 540 6.98 14.68 26.36
N GLU A 541 7.36 14.74 25.08
CA GLU A 541 7.48 15.99 24.31
C GLU A 541 6.08 16.48 23.86
N GLU A 542 5.86 17.81 23.83
CA GLU A 542 4.59 18.43 23.42
C GLU A 542 4.18 18.04 21.98
N LYS A 543 2.88 17.75 21.78
CA LYS A 543 2.37 17.06 20.58
C LYS A 543 1.53 17.86 19.60
N ALA A 544 1.35 19.17 19.76
CA ALA A 544 0.44 19.91 18.87
C ALA A 544 1.21 20.93 18.01
N ILE A 545 1.59 20.52 16.80
CA ILE A 545 2.10 21.46 15.79
C ILE A 545 1.01 21.61 14.71
N PRO A 546 0.72 22.84 14.24
CA PRO A 546 -0.10 23.03 13.04
C PRO A 546 0.47 22.23 11.87
N ILE A 547 -0.40 21.56 11.10
CA ILE A 547 0.04 20.83 9.90
C ILE A 547 0.26 21.83 8.77
N ASP A 548 1.52 21.98 8.38
CA ASP A 548 1.96 22.85 7.30
C ASP A 548 2.24 22.02 6.03
N LEU A 549 1.66 22.42 4.90
CA LEU A 549 1.80 21.71 3.62
C LEU A 549 2.79 22.41 2.69
N LYS A 550 3.74 21.64 2.17
CA LYS A 550 4.60 22.05 1.06
C LYS A 550 3.78 22.25 -0.21
N ALA A 551 4.26 23.11 -1.11
CA ALA A 551 3.55 23.43 -2.35
C ALA A 551 3.20 22.18 -3.18
N LEU A 552 4.13 21.21 -3.28
CA LEU A 552 3.96 19.96 -4.02
C LEU A 552 2.96 18.96 -3.41
N ILE A 553 2.46 19.20 -2.18
CA ILE A 553 1.50 18.34 -1.48
C ILE A 553 0.07 18.90 -1.64
N SER A 554 -0.09 20.03 -2.32
CA SER A 554 -1.40 20.62 -2.62
C SER A 554 -1.57 20.78 -4.12
N ASP A 555 -2.78 20.59 -4.63
CA ASP A 555 -3.08 20.83 -6.05
C ASP A 555 -2.74 22.28 -6.45
N TRP A 556 -3.22 23.25 -5.67
CA TRP A 556 -2.94 24.68 -5.91
C TRP A 556 -1.44 24.99 -5.91
N GLY A 557 -0.70 24.51 -4.91
CA GLY A 557 0.74 24.75 -4.83
C GLY A 557 1.51 24.07 -5.96
N THR A 558 1.06 22.90 -6.41
CA THR A 558 1.65 22.20 -7.55
C THR A 558 1.45 22.99 -8.85
N LYS A 559 0.24 23.53 -9.08
CA LYS A 559 -0.04 24.41 -10.22
C LYS A 559 0.85 25.66 -10.21
N VAL A 560 0.98 26.32 -9.06
CA VAL A 560 1.84 27.50 -8.89
C VAL A 560 3.31 27.18 -9.17
N MET A 561 3.81 26.04 -8.68
CA MET A 561 5.18 25.58 -8.93
C MET A 561 5.41 25.23 -10.41
N LEU A 562 4.47 24.54 -11.05
CA LEU A 562 4.57 24.18 -12.46
C LEU A 562 4.60 25.41 -13.37
N LEU A 563 3.80 26.44 -13.07
CA LEU A 563 3.83 27.71 -13.81
C LEU A 563 5.15 28.44 -13.64
N LEU A 564 5.72 28.46 -12.42
CA LEU A 564 7.05 29.04 -12.20
C LEU A 564 8.11 28.32 -13.02
N ILE A 565 8.11 26.98 -12.98
CA ILE A 565 9.04 26.14 -13.72
C ILE A 565 8.88 26.37 -15.24
N LEU A 566 7.66 26.33 -15.76
CA LEU A 566 7.37 26.56 -17.17
C LEU A 566 7.82 27.95 -17.63
N GLY A 567 7.51 28.99 -16.84
CA GLY A 567 7.93 30.36 -17.10
C GLY A 567 9.46 30.52 -17.09
N PHE A 568 10.14 29.86 -16.16
CA PHE A 568 11.61 29.88 -16.07
C PHE A 568 12.28 29.12 -17.22
N ILE A 569 11.76 27.96 -17.59
CA ILE A 569 12.22 27.20 -18.76
C ILE A 569 12.09 28.06 -20.03
N TYR A 570 10.91 28.66 -20.22
CA TYR A 570 10.64 29.51 -21.38
C TYR A 570 11.56 30.73 -21.42
N PHE A 571 11.81 31.34 -20.26
CA PHE A 571 12.73 32.46 -20.08
C PHE A 571 14.17 32.10 -20.49
N PHE A 572 14.64 30.90 -20.14
CA PHE A 572 16.03 30.50 -20.39
C PHE A 572 16.27 30.02 -21.82
N VAL A 573 15.30 29.33 -22.44
CA VAL A 573 15.42 28.78 -23.80
C VAL A 573 15.46 29.86 -24.87
N ASN A 574 14.82 31.00 -24.65
CA ASN A 574 14.69 32.04 -25.66
C ASN A 574 15.71 33.17 -25.48
N GLU A 575 16.43 33.54 -26.53
CA GLU A 575 17.42 34.64 -26.47
C GLU A 575 16.80 36.04 -26.64
N LYS A 576 15.70 36.17 -27.39
CA LYS A 576 15.07 37.47 -27.68
C LYS A 576 14.33 38.01 -26.45
N ILE A 577 14.49 39.32 -26.22
CA ILE A 577 13.93 40.03 -25.05
C ILE A 577 12.43 39.86 -24.95
N MET A 578 11.69 40.00 -26.05
CA MET A 578 10.22 39.88 -26.06
C MET A 578 9.76 38.54 -25.48
N PHE A 579 10.41 37.43 -25.83
CA PHE A 579 10.07 36.10 -25.30
C PHE A 579 10.54 35.93 -23.85
N LYS A 580 11.70 36.49 -23.47
CA LYS A 580 12.12 36.53 -22.06
C LYS A 580 11.11 37.26 -21.17
N LEU A 581 10.53 38.37 -21.65
CA LEU A 581 9.50 39.10 -20.93
C LEU A 581 8.22 38.28 -20.73
N VAL A 582 7.84 37.45 -21.71
CA VAL A 582 6.69 36.53 -21.56
C VAL A 582 6.96 35.48 -20.49
N GLY A 583 8.14 34.85 -20.49
CA GLY A 583 8.52 33.90 -19.43
C GLY A 583 8.53 34.54 -18.04
N LEU A 584 9.05 35.77 -17.94
CA LEU A 584 9.01 36.57 -16.71
C LEU A 584 7.58 36.94 -16.29
N GLY A 585 6.71 37.24 -17.25
CA GLY A 585 5.29 37.46 -17.02
C GLY A 585 4.61 36.24 -16.40
N ILE A 586 4.86 35.04 -16.94
CA ILE A 586 4.34 33.79 -16.39
C ILE A 586 4.84 33.56 -14.96
N MET A 587 6.14 33.74 -14.70
CA MET A 587 6.71 33.65 -13.34
C MET A 587 6.11 34.68 -12.37
N THR A 588 5.81 35.89 -12.86
CA THR A 588 5.17 36.95 -12.07
C THR A 588 3.74 36.55 -11.70
N VAL A 589 2.97 36.02 -12.67
CA VAL A 589 1.62 35.48 -12.41
C VAL A 589 1.69 34.36 -11.37
N ALA A 590 2.61 33.41 -11.51
CA ALA A 590 2.81 32.33 -10.53
C ALA A 590 3.13 32.88 -9.12
N SER A 591 3.99 33.89 -9.05
CA SER A 591 4.36 34.53 -7.78
C SER A 591 3.18 35.26 -7.12
N ILE A 592 2.31 35.90 -7.91
CA ILE A 592 1.09 36.54 -7.40
C ILE A 592 0.09 35.48 -6.91
N LEU A 593 -0.10 34.40 -7.67
CA LEU A 593 -0.98 33.30 -7.29
C LEU A 593 -0.57 32.66 -5.95
N ALA A 594 0.72 32.68 -5.60
CA ALA A 594 1.22 32.19 -4.32
C ALA A 594 0.70 32.99 -3.10
N PHE A 595 0.16 34.19 -3.29
CA PHE A 595 -0.46 34.98 -2.21
C PHE A 595 -1.98 34.81 -2.15
N ILE A 596 -2.59 34.21 -3.18
CA ILE A 596 -4.04 34.06 -3.25
C ILE A 596 -4.45 32.82 -2.46
N LYS A 597 -5.41 33.01 -1.54
CA LYS A 597 -6.06 31.91 -0.82
C LYS A 597 -7.23 31.38 -1.66
N PRO A 598 -7.16 30.17 -2.23
CA PRO A 598 -8.34 29.55 -2.85
C PRO A 598 -9.38 29.17 -1.77
N GLY A 599 -10.64 29.01 -2.17
CA GLY A 599 -11.73 28.64 -1.24
C GLY A 599 -11.60 27.22 -0.70
N THR A 600 -11.15 26.29 -1.56
CA THR A 600 -10.89 24.89 -1.25
C THR A 600 -9.54 24.51 -1.84
N ILE A 601 -8.78 23.67 -1.13
CA ILE A 601 -7.60 23.00 -1.67
C ILE A 601 -7.76 21.49 -1.57
N GLU A 602 -7.30 20.80 -2.60
CA GLU A 602 -7.09 19.36 -2.55
C GLU A 602 -5.68 19.08 -2.02
N VAL A 603 -5.62 18.36 -0.91
CA VAL A 603 -4.40 17.85 -0.30
C VAL A 603 -4.11 16.49 -0.90
N LEU A 604 -2.93 16.38 -1.49
CA LEU A 604 -2.47 15.21 -2.22
C LEU A 604 -1.91 14.20 -1.20
N SER A 605 -2.60 13.08 -1.02
CA SER A 605 -2.15 11.98 -0.15
C SER A 605 -1.17 11.07 -0.89
N GLU A 606 -1.62 10.47 -1.99
CA GLU A 606 -0.83 9.75 -3.00
C GLU A 606 -1.66 9.62 -4.29
N PHE A 607 -1.01 9.36 -5.43
CA PHE A 607 -1.72 9.10 -6.68
C PHE A 607 -2.74 7.96 -6.54
N LYS A 608 -3.90 8.13 -7.19
CA LYS A 608 -5.03 7.17 -7.18
C LYS A 608 -5.72 7.01 -5.83
N TYR A 609 -5.31 7.70 -4.78
CA TYR A 609 -6.00 7.69 -3.50
C TYR A 609 -7.01 8.84 -3.40
N PRO A 610 -8.04 8.73 -2.54
CA PRO A 610 -8.99 9.81 -2.31
C PRO A 610 -8.28 11.11 -1.88
N VAL A 611 -8.64 12.21 -2.55
CA VAL A 611 -8.17 13.55 -2.19
C VAL A 611 -8.83 14.03 -0.91
N LEU A 612 -8.07 14.78 -0.11
CA LEU A 612 -8.58 15.41 1.10
C LEU A 612 -8.85 16.88 0.81
N ASN A 613 -10.09 17.32 1.03
CA ASN A 613 -10.46 18.71 0.82
C ASN A 613 -10.24 19.51 2.10
N ALA A 614 -9.54 20.64 1.99
CA ALA A 614 -9.35 21.58 3.08
C ALA A 614 -9.84 22.99 2.74
N THR A 615 -10.44 23.65 3.72
CA THR A 615 -11.03 24.99 3.64
C THR A 615 -10.46 25.94 4.71
N MET A 616 -10.12 25.38 5.86
CA MET A 616 -9.57 26.07 7.02
C MET A 616 -8.04 25.99 7.00
N PHE A 617 -7.43 26.91 6.26
CA PHE A 617 -5.98 27.07 6.19
C PHE A 617 -5.58 28.54 6.01
N SER A 618 -4.28 28.81 6.16
CA SER A 618 -3.66 30.11 5.88
C SER A 618 -2.56 29.98 4.81
N VAL A 619 -2.32 31.06 4.06
CA VAL A 619 -1.26 31.11 3.04
C VAL A 619 0.01 31.66 3.67
N ASN A 620 1.15 31.00 3.42
CA ASN A 620 2.44 31.44 3.92
C ASN A 620 3.02 32.55 3.05
N THR A 621 2.96 33.79 3.53
CA THR A 621 3.48 34.97 2.81
C THR A 621 4.97 34.87 2.50
N THR A 622 5.76 34.19 3.33
CA THR A 622 7.19 33.95 3.09
C THR A 622 7.42 33.18 1.79
N PHE A 623 6.57 32.21 1.46
CA PHE A 623 6.69 31.46 0.21
C PHE A 623 6.49 32.36 -1.01
N GLY A 624 5.45 33.20 -1.01
CA GLY A 624 5.20 34.17 -2.07
C GLY A 624 6.33 35.19 -2.23
N ILE A 625 6.95 35.64 -1.13
CA ILE A 625 8.11 36.54 -1.16
C ILE A 625 9.31 35.86 -1.82
N LEU A 626 9.59 34.59 -1.48
CA LEU A 626 10.69 33.83 -2.10
C LEU A 626 10.48 33.67 -3.62
N MET A 627 9.24 33.43 -4.06
CA MET A 627 8.86 33.34 -5.47
C MET A 627 9.06 34.68 -6.20
N LEU A 628 8.65 35.79 -5.60
CA LEU A 628 8.88 37.12 -6.15
C LEU A 628 10.37 37.44 -6.26
N LEU A 629 11.17 37.10 -5.23
CA LEU A 629 12.62 37.28 -5.26
C LEU A 629 13.27 36.45 -6.37
N PHE A 630 12.83 35.20 -6.55
CA PHE A 630 13.30 34.34 -7.62
C PHE A 630 12.99 34.93 -9.01
N THR A 631 11.77 35.44 -9.18
CA THR A 631 11.33 36.10 -10.42
C THR A 631 12.12 37.39 -10.68
N ALA A 632 12.32 38.22 -9.66
CA ALA A 632 13.06 39.47 -9.76
C ALA A 632 14.54 39.25 -10.11
N LEU A 633 15.20 38.28 -9.46
CA LEU A 633 16.58 37.90 -9.77
C LEU A 633 16.72 37.35 -11.19
N SER A 634 15.72 36.59 -11.66
CA SER A 634 15.66 36.13 -13.05
C SER A 634 15.56 37.31 -14.03
N GLY A 635 14.77 38.33 -13.70
CA GLY A 635 14.69 39.58 -14.47
C GLY A 635 16.00 40.36 -14.55
N LEU A 636 16.80 40.38 -13.48
CA LEU A 636 18.12 41.03 -13.49
C LEU A 636 19.10 40.41 -14.51
N LEU A 637 18.91 39.13 -14.88
CA LEU A 637 19.70 38.49 -15.94
C LEU A 637 19.45 39.13 -17.32
N ILE A 638 18.25 39.71 -17.56
CA ILE A 638 17.96 40.43 -18.81
C ILE A 638 18.83 41.69 -18.91
N LEU A 639 18.94 42.46 -17.82
CA LEU A 639 19.67 43.73 -17.76
C LEU A 639 21.18 43.54 -17.97
N ASN A 640 21.74 42.46 -17.40
CA ASN A 640 23.17 42.14 -17.58
C ASN A 640 23.49 41.63 -19.00
N PHE A 641 22.53 41.04 -19.72
CA PHE A 641 22.71 40.62 -21.12
C PHE A 641 22.91 41.84 -22.05
N HIS A 642 22.42 43.03 -21.66
CA HIS A 642 22.50 44.25 -22.47
C HIS A 642 23.74 45.11 -22.20
N LYS A 643 24.33 45.05 -21.01
CA LYS A 643 25.56 45.82 -20.69
C LYS A 643 26.85 45.16 -21.21
N GLY A 644 26.77 43.93 -21.73
CA GLY A 644 27.91 43.16 -22.24
C GLY A 644 27.96 43.00 -23.76
N ARG A 645 27.14 43.73 -24.52
CA ARG A 645 27.23 43.85 -25.98
C ARG A 645 27.76 45.22 -26.37
#